data_AF-A0A7H8L6L5-F1
#
_entry.id   AF-A0A7H8L6L5-F1
#
_cell.length_a   1.000
_cell.length_b   1.000
_cell.length_c   1.000
_cell.angle_alpha   90.00
_cell.angle_beta   90.00
_cell.angle_gamma   90.00
#
_symmetry.space_group_name_H-M   'P 1'
#
loop_
_entity.id
_entity.type
_entity.pdbx_description
1 polymer ?
#
loop_
_entity_poly.entity_id
_entity_poly.type
_entity_poly.pdbx_seq_one_letter_code
_entity_poly.pdbx_strand_id
1 'polypeptide(L)'
;MRSRSRSRRDGVDGGDGVDGYREDRRGGSASSGGGENGNGNGNGNGNGNGNGDSGGAADGEADGVVEETAPGNGEPANGGPANGGPASGGPASGGTPTGSGQGDHVDAALLDALFAQAPLGLYLLDHDLRVIRYNTAARGVRGMPSTDIVGHQPADFAPGFDPVELEELARQALQDGGYVREHLVRGRMPTDPGREMVGAISFFRIVSDTGRPYLVAAVEDVTDRQTALDRLDILHSAHRRLGASLDAIGSAQELTDVAVPRFADSATVDLLDEPLRGLPLRTGPIDPGAPLRRAAYRFVHGTGPAGPSPGPVPHGALSTYGAPTPYSQALVDGRARLVRGLGGDEEWLAADPERALRLTGLGVHSMIVAPLVVHDAVLGVLALYRHRRTEPFDQDDLELAVELAARGAMSIDKARSYARERSIATTLQRQLLPREPAGLSAVQSAQVYLPGVVGPGGDWYDVVPLSAARVGLAIGSVTGTGIEAAAVMGQVRTALRTLAVQDLQPDELLVRLDDAARVLTHEQQGSLPAGAAGLPDGLASCLYLVYDPIGRTCTAASAGHPGPVVVGPDGVPVPFPVEPGLPLGCGDGCYETRIAELPVGSVLALYTSGLMSGPPHRAAGHRDGRAAEHPAGRAGGGGPGRGGPGRGGPERGGLDEMLPTGPGEGRRAVLQRVLARAGEEELSQLCDQAVYALLPERQREDAVLLLVRTMGLPDDKVAVWTLPEDPAVVRTARRLAEHQLAAWGLEELEFSTDLIVSELVTNAIRYGKSPIRLRLINDRGLICEVSDSSDSTPHLRRAKSTDEGGRGLFIIGQLAQRWGTRFARHGKTIWAQQEVPTADRVDRADRAGPDGLPEVGPGDGGELPR
;
A
#
# COMPACT_ATOMS: atom_id res chain seq x y z
N MET A 1 4.32 67.00 -27.39
CA MET A 1 5.18 68.08 -26.82
C MET A 1 6.63 67.61 -26.79
N ARG A 2 7.58 68.54 -26.62
CA ARG A 2 9.06 68.35 -26.50
C ARG A 2 9.44 67.23 -25.50
N SER A 3 10.56 66.49 -25.58
CA SER A 3 11.76 66.55 -26.45
C SER A 3 12.77 65.40 -26.21
N ARG A 4 13.51 65.00 -27.26
CA ARG A 4 14.97 64.64 -27.32
C ARG A 4 15.55 63.51 -26.40
N SER A 5 16.69 62.84 -26.69
CA SER A 5 17.41 62.45 -27.93
C SER A 5 18.76 61.74 -27.59
N ARG A 6 19.22 60.79 -28.42
CA ARG A 6 20.61 60.23 -28.54
C ARG A 6 21.11 59.36 -27.35
N SER A 7 21.90 58.28 -27.47
CA SER A 7 22.84 57.73 -28.49
C SER A 7 24.32 58.16 -28.36
N ARG A 8 25.23 57.15 -28.45
CA ARG A 8 26.72 57.20 -28.56
C ARG A 8 27.50 57.58 -27.28
N ARG A 9 28.79 57.23 -27.10
CA ARG A 9 29.71 56.14 -27.55
C ARG A 9 31.08 56.40 -26.85
N ASP A 10 32.05 55.49 -26.98
CA ASP A 10 33.49 55.68 -26.66
C ASP A 10 33.81 55.84 -25.14
N GLY A 11 35.01 55.56 -24.60
CA GLY A 11 36.20 54.90 -25.17
C GLY A 11 37.53 55.40 -24.56
N VAL A 12 38.30 54.50 -23.92
CA VAL A 12 39.77 54.56 -23.62
C VAL A 12 40.31 55.54 -22.55
N ASP A 13 40.91 55.01 -21.47
CA ASP A 13 42.37 55.04 -21.08
C ASP A 13 42.54 54.30 -19.72
N GLY A 14 43.49 53.38 -19.49
CA GLY A 14 44.90 53.58 -19.07
C GLY A 14 45.06 53.50 -17.53
N GLY A 15 45.99 52.82 -16.85
CA GLY A 15 47.12 51.92 -17.17
C GLY A 15 47.82 51.40 -15.86
N ASP A 16 48.93 50.66 -15.99
CA ASP A 16 50.00 50.31 -14.98
C ASP A 16 50.09 48.89 -14.29
N GLY A 17 51.34 48.36 -14.28
CA GLY A 17 51.92 47.33 -13.36
C GLY A 17 51.67 45.83 -13.67
N VAL A 18 52.55 45.01 -14.28
CA VAL A 18 53.91 44.51 -13.89
C VAL A 18 53.88 43.64 -12.61
N ASP A 19 54.23 42.35 -12.55
CA ASP A 19 54.88 41.36 -13.48
C ASP A 19 54.40 39.91 -13.12
N GLY A 20 54.83 38.75 -13.67
CA GLY A 20 55.79 38.44 -14.74
C GLY A 20 56.34 36.98 -14.73
N TYR A 21 56.29 36.28 -15.88
CA TYR A 21 57.18 35.15 -16.35
C TYR A 21 57.26 33.81 -15.56
N ARG A 22 57.47 32.61 -16.16
CA ARG A 22 57.33 32.04 -17.54
C ARG A 22 57.48 30.49 -17.50
N GLU A 23 56.99 29.80 -18.56
CA GLU A 23 57.47 28.55 -19.26
C GLU A 23 58.32 27.46 -18.53
N ASP A 24 58.22 26.16 -18.86
CA ASP A 24 58.60 25.63 -20.19
C ASP A 24 58.00 24.26 -20.61
N ARG A 25 58.21 23.90 -21.88
CA ARG A 25 57.80 22.68 -22.60
C ARG A 25 59.01 21.84 -23.07
N ARG A 26 58.71 20.63 -23.60
CA ARG A 26 59.48 19.70 -24.47
C ARG A 26 59.94 18.42 -23.74
N GLY A 27 59.98 17.23 -24.37
CA GLY A 27 59.49 16.84 -25.71
C GLY A 27 60.13 15.54 -26.27
N GLY A 28 59.35 14.74 -27.01
CA GLY A 28 59.78 13.59 -27.84
C GLY A 28 60.13 12.27 -27.12
N SER A 29 60.32 11.10 -27.77
CA SER A 29 59.72 10.54 -29.01
C SER A 29 60.39 9.19 -29.39
N ALA A 30 59.62 8.11 -29.62
CA ALA A 30 60.03 6.79 -30.21
C ALA A 30 61.12 5.99 -29.44
N SER A 31 61.23 4.65 -29.43
CA SER A 31 61.03 3.63 -30.47
C SER A 31 61.05 2.17 -29.94
N SER A 32 60.36 1.26 -30.66
CA SER A 32 60.67 -0.17 -30.97
C SER A 32 61.40 -1.16 -30.00
N GLY A 33 60.84 -2.37 -29.89
CA GLY A 33 61.52 -3.65 -29.54
C GLY A 33 61.46 -4.06 -28.06
N GLY A 34 61.42 -5.34 -27.66
CA GLY A 34 61.33 -6.60 -28.42
C GLY A 34 61.87 -7.80 -27.58
N GLY A 35 61.10 -8.89 -27.46
CA GLY A 35 61.47 -10.12 -26.69
C GLY A 35 61.56 -9.93 -25.16
N GLU A 36 61.71 -10.97 -24.32
CA GLU A 36 61.42 -12.42 -24.46
C GLU A 36 61.49 -13.06 -23.04
N ASN A 37 60.82 -14.20 -22.82
CA ASN A 37 61.07 -15.28 -21.84
C ASN A 37 61.53 -14.96 -20.38
N GLY A 38 60.82 -15.50 -19.37
CA GLY A 38 61.24 -15.40 -17.96
C GLY A 38 60.45 -16.26 -16.96
N ASN A 39 60.64 -17.59 -17.01
CA ASN A 39 60.03 -18.58 -16.12
C ASN A 39 60.65 -18.57 -14.69
N GLY A 40 59.91 -18.96 -13.64
CA GLY A 40 60.52 -19.51 -12.40
C GLY A 40 59.85 -19.23 -11.05
N ASN A 41 59.48 -20.32 -10.35
CA ASN A 41 59.36 -20.53 -8.89
C ASN A 41 58.71 -19.44 -8.00
N GLY A 42 57.60 -19.69 -7.30
CA GLY A 42 57.33 -20.88 -6.50
C GLY A 42 58.07 -20.83 -5.16
N ASN A 43 57.36 -20.64 -4.05
CA ASN A 43 57.83 -21.05 -2.73
C ASN A 43 56.64 -21.38 -1.82
N GLY A 44 56.72 -22.52 -1.13
CA GLY A 44 55.69 -22.96 -0.19
C GLY A 44 56.25 -23.10 1.22
N ASN A 45 55.39 -22.89 2.21
CA ASN A 45 55.54 -23.35 3.59
C ASN A 45 54.17 -23.18 4.28
N GLY A 46 53.71 -24.05 5.19
CA GLY A 46 54.37 -25.26 5.70
C GLY A 46 54.17 -25.44 7.21
N ASN A 47 52.99 -25.97 7.60
CA ASN A 47 52.71 -26.64 8.88
C ASN A 47 52.82 -25.86 10.22
N GLY A 48 52.02 -26.28 11.21
CA GLY A 48 52.27 -25.95 12.62
C GLY A 48 51.06 -26.03 13.56
N ASN A 49 50.68 -27.22 14.00
CA ASN A 49 49.65 -27.43 15.05
C ASN A 49 50.29 -27.39 16.45
N GLY A 50 49.61 -26.89 17.50
CA GLY A 50 50.15 -26.95 18.87
C GLY A 50 49.26 -26.34 19.97
N ASN A 51 48.79 -27.17 20.91
CA ASN A 51 48.08 -26.76 22.14
C ASN A 51 49.03 -26.11 23.18
N GLY A 52 48.50 -25.24 24.06
CA GLY A 52 49.27 -24.69 25.19
C GLY A 52 48.55 -23.66 26.07
N ASP A 53 47.57 -24.13 26.86
CA ASP A 53 46.85 -23.59 28.04
C ASP A 53 47.28 -22.28 28.78
N SER A 54 46.28 -21.70 29.49
CA SER A 54 46.29 -20.80 30.66
C SER A 54 46.46 -19.25 30.52
N GLY A 55 45.49 -18.47 31.05
CA GLY A 55 45.85 -17.35 31.95
C GLY A 55 45.16 -15.95 31.96
N GLY A 56 43.82 -15.79 31.91
CA GLY A 56 43.09 -14.60 32.44
C GLY A 56 43.14 -13.26 31.67
N ALA A 57 42.25 -12.27 31.87
CA ALA A 57 41.01 -12.16 32.68
C ALA A 57 40.14 -10.95 32.24
N ALA A 58 38.88 -10.87 32.71
CA ALA A 58 37.89 -9.76 32.62
C ALA A 58 37.31 -9.42 31.22
N ASP A 59 36.03 -9.06 31.04
CA ASP A 59 34.79 -9.14 31.85
C ASP A 59 33.59 -9.21 30.88
N GLY A 60 32.44 -9.78 31.30
CA GLY A 60 31.23 -9.75 30.46
C GLY A 60 30.01 -10.46 31.07
N GLU A 61 28.93 -9.71 31.28
CA GLU A 61 27.58 -10.23 31.58
C GLU A 61 26.71 -10.20 30.32
N ALA A 62 25.99 -11.29 30.06
CA ALA A 62 24.95 -11.37 29.04
C ALA A 62 23.90 -12.41 29.46
N ASP A 63 22.64 -11.98 29.54
CA ASP A 63 21.49 -12.86 29.81
C ASP A 63 20.97 -13.52 28.52
N GLY A 64 20.57 -14.79 28.63
CA GLY A 64 20.09 -15.61 27.52
C GLY A 64 18.61 -15.95 27.61
N VAL A 65 17.95 -16.06 26.46
CA VAL A 65 16.55 -16.50 26.31
C VAL A 65 16.50 -17.79 25.52
N VAL A 66 15.85 -18.84 26.05
CA VAL A 66 15.36 -20.00 25.27
C VAL A 66 14.04 -20.52 25.85
N GLU A 67 12.97 -20.31 25.09
CA GLU A 67 11.97 -21.29 24.62
C GLU A 67 11.56 -22.51 25.50
N GLU A 68 10.24 -22.73 25.69
CA GLU A 68 9.69 -24.07 25.95
C GLU A 68 8.26 -24.24 25.36
N THR A 69 7.95 -25.45 24.89
CA THR A 69 6.69 -25.82 24.21
C THR A 69 5.80 -26.75 25.06
N ALA A 70 4.48 -26.68 24.86
CA ALA A 70 3.43 -27.54 25.44
C ALA A 70 3.50 -29.03 24.95
N PRO A 71 2.63 -30.00 25.37
CA PRO A 71 1.38 -29.91 26.18
C PRO A 71 1.12 -31.06 27.21
N GLY A 72 -0.05 -31.07 27.89
CA GLY A 72 -0.60 -32.28 28.53
C GLY A 72 -1.77 -32.10 29.51
N ASN A 73 -2.91 -32.75 29.27
CA ASN A 73 -4.08 -32.81 30.18
C ASN A 73 -3.98 -33.96 31.20
N GLY A 74 -4.51 -33.77 32.42
CA GLY A 74 -4.78 -34.86 33.36
C GLY A 74 -5.37 -34.44 34.71
N GLU A 75 -6.60 -34.86 35.01
CA GLU A 75 -7.11 -35.11 36.37
C GLU A 75 -6.28 -36.24 37.05
N PRO A 76 -6.27 -36.49 38.40
CA PRO A 76 -7.45 -36.36 39.29
C PRO A 76 -7.23 -36.13 40.82
N ALA A 77 -8.35 -36.17 41.55
CA ALA A 77 -8.58 -36.78 42.89
C ALA A 77 -7.79 -36.36 44.16
N ASN A 78 -8.53 -35.69 45.06
CA ASN A 78 -8.91 -36.16 46.41
C ASN A 78 -7.90 -36.97 47.26
N GLY A 79 -7.48 -36.40 48.41
CA GLY A 79 -6.79 -37.13 49.47
C GLY A 79 -6.32 -36.22 50.63
N GLY A 80 -7.00 -36.26 51.78
CA GLY A 80 -6.53 -35.60 53.00
C GLY A 80 -5.60 -36.51 53.83
N PRO A 81 -4.87 -35.98 54.83
CA PRO A 81 -4.21 -36.79 55.84
C PRO A 81 -4.85 -36.64 57.24
N ALA A 82 -4.70 -37.69 58.05
CA ALA A 82 -5.17 -37.77 59.43
C ALA A 82 -4.02 -37.90 60.43
N ASN A 83 -4.33 -37.60 61.69
CA ASN A 83 -3.71 -38.11 62.93
C ASN A 83 -2.20 -37.90 63.23
N GLY A 84 -1.96 -37.39 64.43
CA GLY A 84 -0.63 -37.37 65.07
C GLY A 84 -0.67 -36.80 66.49
N GLY A 85 -1.31 -37.50 67.45
CA GLY A 85 -1.14 -37.25 68.89
C GLY A 85 0.25 -37.70 69.39
N PRO A 86 0.60 -37.49 70.69
CA PRO A 86 -0.22 -38.00 71.79
C PRO A 86 -0.37 -37.04 72.99
N ALA A 87 -1.11 -37.49 74.01
CA ALA A 87 -1.49 -36.73 75.19
C ALA A 87 -0.82 -37.21 76.49
N SER A 88 -0.78 -36.31 77.47
CA SER A 88 -0.83 -36.58 78.92
C SER A 88 -1.51 -35.36 79.59
N GLY A 89 -2.30 -35.46 80.66
CA GLY A 89 -2.78 -36.64 81.39
C GLY A 89 -3.00 -36.30 82.88
N GLY A 90 -4.17 -35.76 83.26
CA GLY A 90 -4.49 -35.43 84.66
C GLY A 90 -5.88 -34.79 84.82
N PRO A 91 -6.66 -35.08 85.89
CA PRO A 91 -8.13 -34.94 85.82
C PRO A 91 -8.75 -33.75 86.60
N ALA A 92 -9.97 -33.43 86.16
CA ALA A 92 -11.05 -32.63 86.75
C ALA A 92 -10.93 -32.10 88.19
N SER A 93 -11.23 -30.80 88.33
CA SER A 93 -11.96 -30.24 89.47
C SER A 93 -13.04 -29.28 88.95
N GLY A 94 -14.25 -29.36 89.51
CA GLY A 94 -15.40 -28.58 89.04
C GLY A 94 -15.41 -27.15 89.61
N GLY A 95 -15.76 -26.20 88.76
CA GLY A 95 -16.04 -24.83 89.15
C GLY A 95 -16.80 -24.10 88.05
N THR A 96 -18.08 -23.87 88.25
CA THR A 96 -18.87 -22.93 87.43
C THR A 96 -18.34 -21.51 87.60
N PRO A 97 -18.00 -20.79 86.52
CA PRO A 97 -17.92 -19.35 86.53
C PRO A 97 -19.24 -18.77 86.03
N THR A 98 -20.04 -18.23 86.96
CA THR A 98 -21.01 -17.18 86.64
C THR A 98 -20.24 -16.01 86.02
N GLY A 99 -20.48 -15.72 84.73
CA GLY A 99 -19.64 -14.79 83.94
C GLY A 99 -20.39 -13.95 82.91
N SER A 100 -21.70 -13.75 83.07
CA SER A 100 -22.57 -12.97 82.18
C SER A 100 -22.37 -11.45 82.31
N GLY A 101 -21.14 -10.99 82.18
CA GLY A 101 -20.77 -9.58 82.25
C GLY A 101 -19.41 -9.24 81.65
N GLN A 102 -18.59 -10.24 81.33
CA GLN A 102 -17.27 -10.03 80.71
C GLN A 102 -17.28 -10.21 79.18
N GLY A 103 -18.29 -10.91 78.63
CA GLY A 103 -18.57 -10.95 77.18
C GLY A 103 -19.11 -9.61 76.69
N ASP A 104 -20.24 -9.16 77.25
CA ASP A 104 -20.91 -7.90 76.89
C ASP A 104 -19.98 -6.67 76.93
N HIS A 105 -19.05 -6.61 77.90
CA HIS A 105 -18.05 -5.55 77.98
C HIS A 105 -16.97 -5.65 76.89
N VAL A 106 -16.60 -6.85 76.44
CA VAL A 106 -15.67 -7.04 75.31
C VAL A 106 -16.38 -6.73 73.98
N ASP A 107 -17.62 -7.15 73.80
CA ASP A 107 -18.41 -6.88 72.60
C ASP A 107 -18.71 -5.38 72.44
N ALA A 108 -19.06 -4.68 73.54
CA ALA A 108 -19.21 -3.24 73.54
C ALA A 108 -17.88 -2.52 73.21
N ALA A 109 -16.77 -2.93 73.83
CA ALA A 109 -15.45 -2.35 73.54
C ALA A 109 -14.97 -2.64 72.10
N LEU A 110 -15.32 -3.80 71.54
CA LEU A 110 -15.03 -4.18 70.16
C LEU A 110 -15.83 -3.32 69.17
N LEU A 111 -17.13 -3.12 69.41
CA LEU A 111 -17.97 -2.24 68.60
C LEU A 111 -17.51 -0.77 68.71
N ASP A 112 -17.13 -0.31 69.89
CA ASP A 112 -16.59 1.04 70.09
C ASP A 112 -15.24 1.23 69.37
N ALA A 113 -14.33 0.27 69.46
CA ALA A 113 -13.07 0.29 68.70
C ALA A 113 -13.32 0.25 67.19
N LEU A 114 -14.24 -0.58 66.72
CA LEU A 114 -14.58 -0.71 65.30
C LEU A 114 -15.19 0.58 64.74
N PHE A 115 -16.14 1.21 65.43
CA PHE A 115 -16.67 2.51 65.00
C PHE A 115 -15.62 3.64 65.12
N ALA A 116 -14.74 3.62 66.12
CA ALA A 116 -13.72 4.67 66.30
C ALA A 116 -12.52 4.57 65.35
N GLN A 117 -12.15 3.36 64.91
CA GLN A 117 -10.90 3.10 64.19
C GLN A 117 -11.10 2.62 62.74
N ALA A 118 -12.31 2.23 62.33
CA ALA A 118 -12.54 1.82 60.93
C ALA A 118 -12.29 2.97 59.95
N PRO A 119 -11.53 2.74 58.86
CA PRO A 119 -11.30 3.75 57.81
C PRO A 119 -12.49 3.94 56.87
N LEU A 120 -13.59 3.21 57.08
CA LEU A 120 -14.82 3.23 56.29
C LEU A 120 -15.92 4.02 57.01
N GLY A 121 -16.82 4.63 56.24
CA GLY A 121 -18.02 5.27 56.76
C GLY A 121 -19.03 4.25 57.26
N LEU A 122 -19.13 4.04 58.56
CA LEU A 122 -20.03 3.08 59.18
C LEU A 122 -21.29 3.75 59.72
N TYR A 123 -22.46 3.21 59.38
CA TYR A 123 -23.77 3.62 59.89
C TYR A 123 -24.53 2.39 60.38
N LEU A 124 -25.07 2.44 61.59
CA LEU A 124 -26.03 1.47 62.13
C LEU A 124 -27.43 2.06 61.99
N LEU A 125 -28.33 1.33 61.33
CA LEU A 125 -29.69 1.73 60.99
C LEU A 125 -30.70 0.84 61.73
N ASP A 126 -31.82 1.43 62.15
CA ASP A 126 -32.97 0.69 62.69
C ASP A 126 -33.87 0.08 61.59
N HIS A 127 -34.98 -0.54 61.99
CA HIS A 127 -35.96 -1.13 61.07
C HIS A 127 -36.71 -0.12 60.19
N ASP A 128 -36.69 1.17 60.54
CA ASP A 128 -37.27 2.29 59.78
C ASP A 128 -36.19 3.02 58.97
N LEU A 129 -34.99 2.43 58.84
CA LEU A 129 -33.82 2.97 58.17
C LEU A 129 -33.31 4.30 58.76
N ARG A 130 -33.56 4.56 60.05
CA ARG A 130 -33.03 5.72 60.77
C ARG A 130 -31.65 5.42 61.34
N VAL A 131 -30.71 6.35 61.25
CA VAL A 131 -29.36 6.16 61.80
C VAL A 131 -29.39 6.20 63.33
N ILE A 132 -29.01 5.09 63.97
CA ILE A 132 -28.85 4.97 65.42
C ILE A 132 -27.44 5.44 65.84
N ARG A 133 -26.42 5.05 65.07
CA ARG A 133 -25.01 5.27 65.36
C ARG A 133 -24.25 5.42 64.04
N TYR A 134 -23.24 6.29 64.01
CA TYR A 134 -22.34 6.41 62.85
C TYR A 134 -20.91 6.68 63.30
N ASN A 135 -19.94 6.64 62.38
CA ASN A 135 -18.58 7.13 62.62
C ASN A 135 -18.23 8.35 61.75
N THR A 136 -17.25 9.13 62.19
CA THR A 136 -16.79 10.35 61.51
C THR A 136 -15.73 10.10 60.44
N ALA A 137 -15.46 8.83 60.09
CA ALA A 137 -14.55 8.43 59.02
C ALA A 137 -15.15 8.69 57.63
N ALA A 138 -16.48 8.67 57.50
CA ALA A 138 -17.19 9.02 56.28
C ALA A 138 -16.90 10.47 55.85
N ARG A 139 -16.12 10.67 54.77
CA ARG A 139 -15.78 12.00 54.21
C ARG A 139 -17.02 12.88 54.00
N GLY A 140 -18.10 12.33 53.44
CA GLY A 140 -19.29 13.10 53.04
C GLY A 140 -20.03 13.81 54.17
N VAL A 141 -20.04 13.26 55.39
CA VAL A 141 -20.75 13.82 56.56
C VAL A 141 -19.81 14.40 57.63
N ARG A 142 -18.51 14.45 57.34
CA ARG A 142 -17.48 14.86 58.30
C ARG A 142 -17.61 16.36 58.62
N GLY A 143 -18.05 16.65 59.85
CA GLY A 143 -18.26 18.02 60.34
C GLY A 143 -19.73 18.45 60.42
N MET A 144 -20.67 17.61 60.01
CA MET A 144 -22.10 17.83 60.25
C MET A 144 -22.46 17.57 61.73
N PRO A 145 -23.45 18.29 62.31
CA PRO A 145 -23.95 18.01 63.65
C PRO A 145 -24.54 16.60 63.78
N SER A 146 -24.32 15.94 64.91
CA SER A 146 -24.85 14.59 65.16
C SER A 146 -26.38 14.55 65.23
N THR A 147 -27.02 15.67 65.59
CA THR A 147 -28.48 15.86 65.59
C THR A 147 -29.11 15.72 64.21
N ASP A 148 -28.34 16.00 63.16
CA ASP A 148 -28.84 16.11 61.79
C ASP A 148 -28.69 14.76 61.05
N ILE A 149 -27.99 13.81 61.67
CA ILE A 149 -27.73 12.46 61.16
C ILE A 149 -28.47 11.41 62.00
N VAL A 150 -28.30 11.44 63.33
CA VAL A 150 -28.91 10.45 64.23
C VAL A 150 -30.42 10.67 64.32
N GLY A 151 -31.19 9.60 64.22
CA GLY A 151 -32.65 9.60 64.19
C GLY A 151 -33.29 9.92 62.82
N HIS A 152 -32.48 10.34 61.85
CA HIS A 152 -32.89 10.71 60.50
C HIS A 152 -32.57 9.59 59.48
N GLN A 153 -33.22 9.63 58.32
CA GLN A 153 -32.94 8.71 57.21
C GLN A 153 -31.85 9.29 56.30
N PRO A 154 -31.12 8.47 55.51
CA PRO A 154 -30.11 8.95 54.56
C PRO A 154 -30.60 10.04 53.59
N ALA A 155 -31.88 9.99 53.19
CA ALA A 155 -32.50 11.00 52.34
C ALA A 155 -32.54 12.41 52.96
N ASP A 156 -32.62 12.51 54.30
CA ASP A 156 -32.74 13.79 55.01
C ASP A 156 -31.42 14.57 55.03
N PHE A 157 -30.29 13.86 55.19
CA PHE A 157 -28.96 14.46 55.33
C PHE A 157 -28.04 14.27 54.12
N ALA A 158 -28.36 13.39 53.17
CA ALA A 158 -27.61 13.17 51.94
C ALA A 158 -28.48 13.30 50.66
N PRO A 159 -29.21 14.41 50.46
CA PRO A 159 -30.13 14.60 49.31
C PRO A 159 -29.45 14.68 47.94
N GLY A 160 -28.11 14.60 47.91
CA GLY A 160 -27.32 14.52 46.68
C GLY A 160 -27.27 13.12 46.07
N PHE A 161 -27.77 12.08 46.75
CA PHE A 161 -27.88 10.70 46.28
C PHE A 161 -29.34 10.35 46.01
N ASP A 162 -29.61 9.37 45.15
CA ASP A 162 -30.98 8.91 44.91
C ASP A 162 -31.55 8.23 46.18
N PRO A 163 -32.58 8.80 46.81
CA PRO A 163 -33.14 8.23 48.04
C PRO A 163 -33.85 6.90 47.79
N VAL A 164 -34.39 6.68 46.58
CA VAL A 164 -35.11 5.46 46.21
C VAL A 164 -34.14 4.31 46.04
N GLU A 165 -33.03 4.53 45.32
CA GLU A 165 -31.95 3.54 45.14
C GLU A 165 -31.38 3.08 46.51
N LEU A 166 -31.10 4.03 47.41
CA LEU A 166 -30.61 3.72 48.76
C LEU A 166 -31.63 2.96 49.61
N GLU A 167 -32.92 3.31 49.53
CA GLU A 167 -34.00 2.65 50.27
C GLU A 167 -34.26 1.22 49.75
N GLU A 168 -34.22 1.01 48.43
CA GLU A 168 -34.36 -0.30 47.80
C GLU A 168 -33.21 -1.24 48.19
N LEU A 169 -31.96 -0.79 48.11
CA LEU A 169 -30.79 -1.59 48.52
C LEU A 169 -30.83 -1.96 50.01
N ALA A 170 -31.22 -1.03 50.88
CA ALA A 170 -31.33 -1.29 52.31
C ALA A 170 -32.49 -2.25 52.64
N ARG A 171 -33.64 -2.09 51.96
CA ARG A 171 -34.79 -2.99 52.09
C ARG A 171 -34.49 -4.40 51.58
N GLN A 172 -33.75 -4.52 50.48
CA GLN A 172 -33.29 -5.81 49.94
C GLN A 172 -32.45 -6.58 50.97
N ALA A 173 -31.45 -5.91 51.56
CA ALA A 173 -30.58 -6.52 52.59
C ALA A 173 -31.34 -6.96 53.86
N LEU A 174 -32.45 -6.28 54.20
CA LEU A 174 -33.34 -6.69 55.29
C LEU A 174 -34.22 -7.89 54.93
N GLN A 175 -34.73 -7.97 53.70
CA GLN A 175 -35.68 -8.99 53.24
C GLN A 175 -35.01 -10.33 52.88
N ASP A 176 -33.96 -10.31 52.07
CA ASP A 176 -33.32 -11.52 51.53
C ASP A 176 -32.49 -12.28 52.59
N GLY A 177 -32.31 -11.69 53.79
CA GLY A 177 -31.33 -12.14 54.77
C GLY A 177 -29.88 -12.04 54.27
N GLY A 178 -29.69 -11.35 53.15
CA GLY A 178 -28.49 -11.34 52.33
C GLY A 178 -27.66 -10.09 52.46
N TYR A 179 -26.37 -10.26 52.22
CA TYR A 179 -25.35 -9.22 52.21
C TYR A 179 -25.33 -8.50 50.84
N VAL A 180 -25.52 -7.18 50.84
CA VAL A 180 -25.24 -6.34 49.66
C VAL A 180 -23.78 -5.91 49.73
N ARG A 181 -23.02 -6.18 48.67
CA ARG A 181 -21.58 -5.91 48.58
C ARG A 181 -21.26 -4.83 47.55
N GLU A 182 -20.48 -3.83 47.96
CA GLU A 182 -19.80 -2.85 47.10
C GLU A 182 -20.69 -2.26 45.98
N HIS A 183 -21.96 -1.96 46.29
CA HIS A 183 -22.88 -1.35 45.34
C HIS A 183 -22.49 0.12 45.11
N LEU A 184 -22.23 0.50 43.86
CA LEU A 184 -21.76 1.83 43.51
C LEU A 184 -22.93 2.78 43.30
N VAL A 185 -23.14 3.70 44.25
CA VAL A 185 -24.09 4.81 44.10
C VAL A 185 -23.35 6.09 43.73
N ARG A 186 -23.97 6.90 42.86
CA ARG A 186 -23.44 8.20 42.44
C ARG A 186 -24.29 9.31 43.01
N GLY A 187 -23.64 10.36 43.50
CA GLY A 187 -24.35 11.50 44.06
C GLY A 187 -23.42 12.67 44.36
N ARG A 188 -23.92 13.63 45.13
CA ARG A 188 -23.18 14.83 45.55
C ARG A 188 -22.85 14.79 47.03
N MET A 189 -21.69 15.30 47.39
CA MET A 189 -21.24 15.33 48.78
C MET A 189 -22.19 16.17 49.64
N PRO A 190 -22.70 15.66 50.78
CA PRO A 190 -23.60 16.41 51.67
C PRO A 190 -23.00 17.72 52.18
N THR A 191 -21.70 17.71 52.46
CA THR A 191 -20.93 18.86 52.96
C THR A 191 -20.42 19.80 51.86
N ASP A 192 -20.45 19.37 50.60
CA ASP A 192 -20.10 20.17 49.42
C ASP A 192 -21.00 19.78 48.23
N PRO A 193 -22.22 20.33 48.13
CA PRO A 193 -23.16 20.00 47.05
C PRO A 193 -22.72 20.41 45.64
N GLY A 194 -21.54 21.04 45.49
CA GLY A 194 -20.89 21.28 44.21
C GLY A 194 -20.05 20.11 43.70
N ARG A 195 -19.69 19.16 44.58
CA ARG A 195 -18.77 18.05 44.29
C ARG A 195 -19.50 16.71 44.18
N GLU A 196 -19.31 16.04 43.05
CA GLU A 196 -19.77 14.66 42.86
C GLU A 196 -18.87 13.66 43.60
N MET A 197 -19.47 12.53 44.00
CA MET A 197 -18.81 11.43 44.72
C MET A 197 -19.42 10.09 44.28
N VAL A 198 -18.58 9.06 44.19
CA VAL A 198 -19.00 7.66 43.99
C VAL A 198 -18.81 6.93 45.32
N GLY A 199 -19.91 6.50 45.93
CA GLY A 199 -19.90 5.72 47.16
C GLY A 199 -20.05 4.23 46.87
N ALA A 200 -19.12 3.40 47.33
CA ALA A 200 -19.32 1.95 47.38
C ALA A 200 -20.01 1.59 48.71
N ILE A 201 -21.27 1.18 48.64
CA ILE A 201 -22.10 0.86 49.81
C ILE A 201 -22.24 -0.65 49.95
N SER A 202 -21.97 -1.15 51.16
CA SER A 202 -22.22 -2.54 51.55
C SER A 202 -23.17 -2.58 52.75
N PHE A 203 -24.22 -3.40 52.68
CA PHE A 203 -25.19 -3.55 53.77
C PHE A 203 -25.11 -4.94 54.40
N PHE A 204 -24.97 -4.96 55.73
CA PHE A 204 -24.86 -6.16 56.55
C PHE A 204 -26.03 -6.20 57.54
N ARG A 205 -26.88 -7.23 57.46
CA ARG A 205 -27.96 -7.42 58.43
C ARG A 205 -27.42 -8.01 59.74
N ILE A 206 -27.74 -7.37 60.86
CA ILE A 206 -27.48 -7.85 62.21
C ILE A 206 -28.81 -8.16 62.88
N VAL A 207 -28.91 -9.27 63.60
CA VAL A 207 -30.09 -9.60 64.42
C VAL A 207 -29.69 -9.46 65.89
N SER A 208 -30.43 -8.66 66.63
CA SER A 208 -30.23 -8.52 68.08
C SER A 208 -30.68 -9.77 68.85
N ASP A 209 -30.21 -9.88 70.08
CA ASP A 209 -30.71 -10.78 71.13
C ASP A 209 -32.25 -10.78 71.26
N THR A 210 -32.89 -9.62 71.09
CA THR A 210 -34.36 -9.45 71.08
C THR A 210 -35.04 -9.86 69.77
N GLY A 211 -34.29 -10.38 68.79
CA GLY A 211 -34.80 -10.81 67.48
C GLY A 211 -35.10 -9.67 66.49
N ARG A 212 -34.89 -8.41 66.87
CA ARG A 212 -35.06 -7.26 65.97
C ARG A 212 -33.91 -7.15 64.98
N PRO A 213 -34.17 -6.96 63.67
CA PRO A 213 -33.13 -6.73 62.67
C PRO A 213 -32.66 -5.27 62.71
N TYR A 214 -31.36 -5.10 62.56
CA TYR A 214 -30.65 -3.84 62.33
C TYR A 214 -29.81 -3.99 61.07
N LEU A 215 -29.41 -2.86 60.47
CA LEU A 215 -28.57 -2.86 59.27
C LEU A 215 -27.31 -2.04 59.52
N VAL A 216 -26.13 -2.61 59.25
CA VAL A 216 -24.88 -1.85 59.18
C VAL A 216 -24.60 -1.53 57.72
N ALA A 217 -24.54 -0.25 57.39
CA ALA A 217 -24.03 0.24 56.12
C ALA A 217 -22.54 0.59 56.27
N ALA A 218 -21.70 0.04 55.40
CA ALA A 218 -20.32 0.48 55.22
C ALA A 218 -20.22 1.22 53.89
N VAL A 219 -19.73 2.45 53.93
CA VAL A 219 -19.62 3.37 52.79
C VAL A 219 -18.16 3.75 52.58
N GLU A 220 -17.62 3.43 51.40
CA GLU A 220 -16.29 3.85 50.95
C GLU A 220 -16.41 4.92 49.86
N ASP A 221 -15.62 6.01 49.98
CA ASP A 221 -15.45 6.97 48.89
C ASP A 221 -14.49 6.37 47.86
N VAL A 222 -15.04 5.85 46.76
CA VAL A 222 -14.28 5.21 45.69
C VAL A 222 -14.17 6.10 44.45
N THR A 223 -14.42 7.41 44.59
CA THR A 223 -14.42 8.37 43.48
C THR A 223 -13.12 8.31 42.68
N ASP A 224 -11.97 8.41 43.36
CA ASP A 224 -10.64 8.37 42.72
C ASP A 224 -10.38 7.02 42.01
N ARG A 225 -10.80 5.90 42.62
CA ARG A 225 -10.72 4.55 42.05
C ARG A 225 -11.60 4.40 40.81
N GLN A 226 -12.83 4.91 40.84
CA GLN A 226 -13.74 4.83 39.70
C GLN A 226 -13.25 5.71 38.54
N THR A 227 -12.73 6.91 38.82
CA THR A 227 -12.11 7.78 37.82
C THR A 227 -10.91 7.08 37.15
N ALA A 228 -10.05 6.42 37.93
CA ALA A 228 -8.93 5.65 37.36
C ALA A 228 -9.40 4.48 36.47
N LEU A 229 -10.47 3.77 36.87
CA LEU A 229 -11.08 2.72 36.04
C LEU A 229 -11.67 3.29 34.75
N ASP A 230 -12.43 4.39 34.81
CA ASP A 230 -13.02 5.05 33.65
C ASP A 230 -11.94 5.55 32.66
N ARG A 231 -10.78 6.01 33.16
CA ARG A 231 -9.59 6.39 32.36
C ARG A 231 -8.97 5.18 31.64
N LEU A 232 -8.74 4.07 32.34
CA LEU A 232 -8.25 2.82 31.72
C LEU A 232 -9.19 2.30 30.63
N ASP A 233 -10.49 2.44 30.86
CA ASP A 233 -11.54 2.00 29.94
C ASP A 233 -11.58 2.85 28.64
N ILE A 234 -11.28 4.15 28.74
CA ILE A 234 -11.05 5.05 27.59
C ILE A 234 -9.80 4.61 26.82
N LEU A 235 -8.67 4.35 27.49
CA LEU A 235 -7.43 3.88 26.86
C LEU A 235 -7.59 2.51 26.18
N HIS A 236 -8.38 1.60 26.76
CA HIS A 236 -8.71 0.32 26.16
C HIS A 236 -9.63 0.48 24.93
N SER A 237 -10.59 1.41 24.98
CA SER A 237 -11.38 1.78 23.79
C SER A 237 -10.52 2.39 22.69
N ALA A 238 -9.55 3.25 23.04
CA ALA A 238 -8.58 3.82 22.11
C ALA A 238 -7.78 2.73 21.40
N HIS A 239 -7.23 1.77 22.15
CA HIS A 239 -6.43 0.67 21.59
C HIS A 239 -7.21 -0.22 20.61
N ARG A 240 -8.52 -0.43 20.82
CA ARG A 240 -9.35 -1.23 19.91
C ARG A 240 -9.88 -0.48 18.68
N ARG A 241 -9.96 0.85 18.73
CA ARG A 241 -10.58 1.66 17.67
C ARG A 241 -9.60 2.41 16.79
N LEU A 242 -8.51 2.94 17.35
CA LEU A 242 -7.53 3.73 16.61
C LEU A 242 -6.75 2.84 15.64
N GLY A 243 -6.77 3.19 14.36
CA GLY A 243 -6.03 2.48 13.31
C GLY A 243 -6.84 1.38 12.62
N ALA A 244 -8.16 1.38 12.78
CA ALA A 244 -9.05 0.61 11.91
C ALA A 244 -9.16 1.25 10.52
N SER A 245 -9.11 2.58 10.44
CA SER A 245 -8.97 3.36 9.22
C SER A 245 -7.54 3.36 8.67
N LEU A 246 -7.42 3.18 7.35
CA LEU A 246 -6.20 3.47 6.57
C LEU A 246 -6.24 4.84 5.88
N ASP A 247 -7.26 5.66 6.17
CA ASP A 247 -7.37 7.07 5.80
C ASP A 247 -7.14 7.97 7.02
N ALA A 248 -6.35 9.04 6.83
CA ALA A 248 -5.95 9.97 7.88
C ALA A 248 -7.12 10.79 8.43
N ILE A 249 -8.14 11.10 7.62
CA ILE A 249 -9.35 11.77 8.10
C ILE A 249 -10.17 10.80 8.94
N GLY A 250 -10.34 9.56 8.50
CA GLY A 250 -10.96 8.49 9.29
C GLY A 250 -10.26 8.23 10.64
N SER A 251 -8.93 8.18 10.68
CA SER A 251 -8.18 8.03 11.95
C SER A 251 -8.34 9.23 12.88
N ALA A 252 -8.46 10.45 12.34
CA ALA A 252 -8.79 11.63 13.14
C ALA A 252 -10.24 11.57 13.69
N GLN A 253 -11.18 11.02 12.92
CA GLN A 253 -12.55 10.80 13.38
C GLN A 253 -12.58 9.78 14.52
N GLU A 254 -11.93 8.62 14.37
CA GLU A 254 -11.75 7.60 15.42
C GLU A 254 -11.25 8.19 16.75
N LEU A 255 -10.29 9.11 16.69
CA LEU A 255 -9.78 9.82 17.87
C LEU A 255 -10.85 10.69 18.56
N THR A 256 -11.57 11.53 17.80
CA THR A 256 -12.67 12.33 18.37
C THR A 256 -13.81 11.45 18.91
N ASP A 257 -14.03 10.31 18.28
CA ASP A 257 -15.04 9.29 18.61
C ASP A 257 -14.75 8.50 19.89
N VAL A 258 -13.47 8.39 20.27
CA VAL A 258 -13.03 7.81 21.55
C VAL A 258 -13.12 8.85 22.66
N ALA A 259 -12.75 10.10 22.38
CA ALA A 259 -12.80 11.19 23.35
C ALA A 259 -14.24 11.62 23.73
N VAL A 260 -15.18 11.63 22.79
CA VAL A 260 -16.55 12.18 22.99
C VAL A 260 -17.61 11.06 22.93
N PRO A 261 -18.41 10.82 23.99
CA PRO A 261 -18.69 11.72 25.14
C PRO A 261 -17.94 11.39 26.44
N ARG A 262 -17.12 10.33 26.47
CA ARG A 262 -16.60 9.75 27.73
C ARG A 262 -15.59 10.64 28.45
N PHE A 263 -14.84 11.46 27.72
CA PHE A 263 -13.75 12.29 28.27
C PHE A 263 -13.98 13.80 28.09
N ALA A 264 -14.52 14.21 26.94
CA ALA A 264 -14.85 15.59 26.61
C ALA A 264 -16.27 15.74 26.05
N ASP A 265 -16.86 16.93 26.22
CA ASP A 265 -18.18 17.26 25.67
C ASP A 265 -18.09 17.61 24.17
N SER A 266 -16.94 18.10 23.72
CA SER A 266 -16.59 18.20 22.31
C SER A 266 -15.08 18.08 22.07
N ALA A 267 -14.72 17.66 20.86
CA ALA A 267 -13.35 17.46 20.41
C ALA A 267 -13.19 17.95 18.95
N THR A 268 -12.02 18.51 18.63
CA THR A 268 -11.61 18.88 17.27
C THR A 268 -10.19 18.41 16.99
N VAL A 269 -9.95 17.85 15.81
CA VAL A 269 -8.63 17.51 15.28
C VAL A 269 -8.37 18.34 14.03
N ASP A 270 -7.43 19.26 14.14
CA ASP A 270 -6.98 20.13 13.06
C ASP A 270 -5.53 19.74 12.70
N LEU A 271 -5.30 19.30 11.45
CA LEU A 271 -4.02 18.76 10.96
C LEU A 271 -3.34 19.73 9.99
N LEU A 272 -2.02 19.78 9.94
CA LEU A 272 -1.30 20.61 8.96
C LEU A 272 -1.66 20.18 7.53
N ASP A 273 -1.96 21.16 6.67
CA ASP A 273 -2.44 20.89 5.31
C ASP A 273 -1.34 20.33 4.39
N GLU A 274 -0.08 20.68 4.62
CA GLU A 274 1.07 20.16 3.84
C GLU A 274 1.21 18.62 3.96
N PRO A 275 1.33 18.02 5.17
CA PRO A 275 1.33 16.57 5.33
C PRO A 275 0.11 15.86 4.73
N LEU A 276 -1.09 16.44 4.83
CA LEU A 276 -2.30 15.86 4.22
C LEU A 276 -2.24 15.79 2.70
N ARG A 277 -1.45 16.65 2.04
CA ARG A 277 -1.17 16.61 0.59
C ARG A 277 -0.02 15.65 0.23
N GLY A 278 0.53 14.88 1.18
CA GLY A 278 1.62 13.93 0.96
C GLY A 278 3.03 14.53 0.97
N LEU A 279 3.18 15.79 1.39
CA LEU A 279 4.49 16.40 1.64
C LEU A 279 5.15 15.79 2.89
N PRO A 280 6.49 15.75 2.95
CA PRO A 280 7.21 15.21 4.11
C PRO A 280 6.95 16.04 5.36
N LEU A 281 7.09 15.40 6.52
CA LEU A 281 7.06 16.11 7.80
C LEU A 281 8.28 17.03 7.95
N ARG A 282 8.04 18.18 8.57
CA ARG A 282 9.08 19.11 9.00
C ARG A 282 9.30 18.91 10.49
N THR A 283 10.55 18.71 10.89
CA THR A 283 10.97 18.73 12.29
C THR A 283 11.34 20.15 12.70
N GLY A 284 11.09 20.50 13.97
CA GLY A 284 11.30 21.85 14.50
C GLY A 284 10.01 22.67 14.64
N PRO A 285 10.11 23.94 15.08
CA PRO A 285 8.95 24.76 15.43
C PRO A 285 8.10 25.09 14.20
N ILE A 286 6.79 24.86 14.32
CA ILE A 286 5.81 25.18 13.29
C ILE A 286 5.50 26.68 13.31
N ASP A 287 5.39 27.30 12.13
CA ASP A 287 4.90 28.68 12.00
C ASP A 287 3.46 28.78 12.53
N PRO A 288 3.14 29.68 13.49
CA PRO A 288 1.76 29.91 13.93
C PRO A 288 0.77 30.21 12.80
N GLY A 289 1.23 30.80 11.69
CA GLY A 289 0.45 31.07 10.49
C GLY A 289 0.27 29.87 9.55
N ALA A 290 0.85 28.70 9.85
CA ALA A 290 0.73 27.52 9.00
C ALA A 290 -0.73 27.08 8.81
N PRO A 291 -1.17 26.75 7.59
CA PRO A 291 -2.55 26.35 7.34
C PRO A 291 -2.82 24.95 7.92
N LEU A 292 -3.83 24.87 8.79
CA LEU A 292 -4.41 23.60 9.24
C LEU A 292 -5.72 23.34 8.52
N ARG A 293 -6.05 22.06 8.37
CA ARG A 293 -7.32 21.56 7.87
C ARG A 293 -8.05 20.83 8.99
N ARG A 294 -9.34 21.13 9.14
CA ARG A 294 -10.23 20.41 10.06
C ARG A 294 -10.47 18.98 9.58
N ALA A 295 -9.74 18.03 10.13
CA ALA A 295 -9.90 16.61 9.81
C ALA A 295 -11.17 16.06 10.48
N ALA A 296 -11.28 16.24 11.80
CA ALA A 296 -12.41 15.73 12.56
C ALA A 296 -12.96 16.76 13.57
N TYR A 297 -14.26 16.67 13.84
CA TYR A 297 -14.88 17.26 15.01
C TYR A 297 -16.00 16.34 15.51
N ARG A 298 -16.26 16.37 16.81
CA ARG A 298 -17.40 15.68 17.43
C ARG A 298 -17.87 16.48 18.64
N PHE A 299 -19.18 16.54 18.87
CA PHE A 299 -19.76 17.24 20.00
C PHE A 299 -21.04 16.56 20.47
N VAL A 300 -21.31 16.62 21.78
CA VAL A 300 -22.58 16.16 22.34
C VAL A 300 -23.59 17.30 22.26
N HIS A 301 -24.72 17.07 21.60
CA HIS A 301 -25.79 18.06 21.56
C HIS A 301 -26.41 18.23 22.97
N GLY A 302 -26.63 19.47 23.39
CA GLY A 302 -27.44 19.79 24.56
C GLY A 302 -28.94 19.73 24.24
N THR A 303 -29.77 19.46 25.25
CA THR A 303 -31.24 19.44 25.15
C THR A 303 -31.88 20.84 25.33
N GLY A 304 -31.08 21.91 25.24
CA GLY A 304 -31.54 23.30 25.34
C GLY A 304 -31.99 23.90 23.99
N PRO A 305 -32.74 25.02 24.00
CA PRO A 305 -33.17 25.69 22.78
C PRO A 305 -31.96 26.24 22.01
N ALA A 306 -31.85 25.87 20.74
CA ALA A 306 -30.78 26.31 19.85
C ALA A 306 -30.90 27.82 19.55
N GLY A 307 -30.14 28.64 20.27
CA GLY A 307 -29.83 30.00 19.84
C GLY A 307 -28.97 30.00 18.57
N PRO A 308 -28.92 31.12 17.81
CA PRO A 308 -28.14 31.23 16.58
C PRO A 308 -26.64 31.39 16.88
N SER A 309 -26.04 30.37 17.50
CA SER A 309 -24.59 30.28 17.70
C SER A 309 -23.95 29.80 16.39
N PRO A 310 -22.81 30.37 15.93
CA PRO A 310 -22.13 29.91 14.72
C PRO A 310 -21.73 28.45 14.89
N GLY A 311 -22.31 27.58 14.06
CA GLY A 311 -22.10 26.13 14.11
C GLY A 311 -20.63 25.73 13.93
N PRO A 312 -20.27 24.47 14.26
CA PRO A 312 -18.91 23.99 14.14
C PRO A 312 -18.37 24.19 12.72
N VAL A 313 -17.12 24.66 12.62
CA VAL A 313 -16.44 24.85 11.33
C VAL A 313 -16.49 23.51 10.56
N PRO A 314 -16.93 23.49 9.28
CA PRO A 314 -17.11 22.26 8.51
C PRO A 314 -15.84 21.40 8.43
N HIS A 315 -16.02 20.08 8.31
CA HIS A 315 -14.94 19.17 7.93
C HIS A 315 -14.28 19.65 6.62
N GLY A 316 -12.95 19.55 6.56
CA GLY A 316 -12.16 19.95 5.40
C GLY A 316 -11.92 21.45 5.27
N ALA A 317 -12.49 22.30 6.12
CA ALA A 317 -12.19 23.74 6.14
C ALA A 317 -10.71 24.01 6.47
N LEU A 318 -10.12 25.01 5.81
CA LEU A 318 -8.79 25.51 6.11
C LEU A 318 -8.90 26.61 7.19
N SER A 319 -8.04 26.60 8.20
CA SER A 319 -7.95 27.60 9.26
C SER A 319 -6.51 27.77 9.69
N THR A 320 -6.15 28.98 10.11
CA THR A 320 -4.97 29.25 10.94
C THR A 320 -5.40 29.40 12.41
N TYR A 321 -4.43 29.51 13.31
CA TYR A 321 -4.65 29.93 14.70
C TYR A 321 -4.04 31.31 14.91
N GLY A 322 -4.76 32.19 15.59
CA GLY A 322 -4.18 33.43 16.10
C GLY A 322 -3.00 33.15 17.04
N ALA A 323 -2.07 34.10 17.14
CA ALA A 323 -0.89 33.97 17.98
C ALA A 323 -0.67 35.22 18.85
N PRO A 324 -0.35 35.07 20.16
CA PRO A 324 -0.20 33.82 20.89
C PRO A 324 -1.55 33.26 21.39
N THR A 325 -1.86 32.01 21.06
CA THR A 325 -2.98 31.24 21.65
C THR A 325 -2.48 29.89 22.18
N PRO A 326 -3.22 29.20 23.08
CA PRO A 326 -2.86 27.86 23.52
C PRO A 326 -2.66 26.87 22.36
N TYR A 327 -3.43 27.03 21.27
CA TYR A 327 -3.28 26.28 20.02
C TYR A 327 -1.97 26.58 19.30
N SER A 328 -1.69 27.86 19.02
CA SER A 328 -0.49 28.23 18.29
C SER A 328 0.77 27.88 19.07
N GLN A 329 0.75 28.03 20.40
CA GLN A 329 1.87 27.66 21.25
C GLN A 329 2.10 26.14 21.28
N ALA A 330 1.05 25.32 21.37
CA ALA A 330 1.18 23.85 21.33
C ALA A 330 1.74 23.34 19.99
N LEU A 331 1.42 24.02 18.88
CA LEU A 331 2.01 23.73 17.57
C LEU A 331 3.49 24.15 17.48
N VAL A 332 3.88 25.24 18.15
CA VAL A 332 5.27 25.76 18.14
C VAL A 332 6.22 24.92 18.99
N ASP A 333 5.82 24.54 20.22
CA ASP A 333 6.71 23.88 21.19
C ASP A 333 6.44 22.39 21.41
N GLY A 334 5.41 21.83 20.79
CA GLY A 334 5.05 20.41 20.92
C GLY A 334 4.52 20.02 22.30
N ARG A 335 4.09 20.97 23.15
CA ARG A 335 3.61 20.70 24.51
C ARG A 335 2.09 20.87 24.66
N ALA A 336 1.48 19.95 25.38
CA ALA A 336 0.07 20.04 25.74
C ALA A 336 -0.17 21.13 26.80
N ARG A 337 -1.38 21.70 26.78
CA ARG A 337 -1.80 22.84 27.61
C ARG A 337 -3.19 22.63 28.18
N LEU A 338 -3.36 22.97 29.45
CA LEU A 338 -4.61 22.88 30.20
C LEU A 338 -5.11 24.29 30.55
N VAL A 339 -6.38 24.55 30.27
CA VAL A 339 -7.10 25.76 30.68
C VAL A 339 -8.27 25.33 31.58
N ARG A 340 -8.19 25.64 32.87
CA ARG A 340 -9.14 25.15 33.89
C ARG A 340 -10.35 26.07 34.10
N GLY A 341 -10.24 27.33 33.70
CA GLY A 341 -11.31 28.32 33.72
C GLY A 341 -11.19 29.20 32.49
N LEU A 342 -12.32 29.47 31.83
CA LEU A 342 -12.43 30.40 30.72
C LEU A 342 -13.52 31.43 31.08
N GLY A 343 -13.10 32.61 31.51
CA GLY A 343 -13.97 33.71 31.95
C GLY A 343 -14.39 34.65 30.83
N GLY A 344 -13.63 34.71 29.73
CA GLY A 344 -13.86 35.62 28.59
C GLY A 344 -12.94 36.85 28.58
N ASP A 345 -12.21 37.10 29.68
CA ASP A 345 -11.30 38.24 29.85
C ASP A 345 -9.82 37.88 29.56
N GLU A 346 -9.53 36.64 29.14
CA GLU A 346 -8.16 36.18 28.91
C GLU A 346 -7.47 36.87 27.73
N GLU A 347 -6.26 37.41 27.93
CA GLU A 347 -5.51 38.17 26.90
C GLU A 347 -5.33 37.43 25.56
N TRP A 348 -5.20 36.09 25.59
CA TRP A 348 -5.05 35.28 24.38
C TRP A 348 -6.32 35.17 23.53
N LEU A 349 -7.50 35.45 24.09
CA LEU A 349 -8.76 35.49 23.33
C LEU A 349 -8.77 36.66 22.33
N ALA A 350 -8.08 37.77 22.66
CA ALA A 350 -7.92 38.91 21.76
C ALA A 350 -7.06 38.58 20.53
N ALA A 351 -6.19 37.56 20.61
CA ALA A 351 -5.39 37.11 19.47
C ALA A 351 -6.19 36.31 18.43
N ASP A 352 -7.40 35.82 18.77
CA ASP A 352 -8.28 35.08 17.86
C ASP A 352 -9.78 35.35 18.15
N PRO A 353 -10.29 36.55 17.79
CA PRO A 353 -11.63 37.00 18.22
C PRO A 353 -12.78 36.11 17.72
N GLU A 354 -12.67 35.54 16.52
CA GLU A 354 -13.71 34.61 16.04
C GLU A 354 -13.76 33.31 16.85
N ARG A 355 -12.60 32.76 17.22
CA ARG A 355 -12.52 31.54 18.01
C ARG A 355 -12.95 31.81 19.45
N ALA A 356 -12.63 32.98 20.01
CA ALA A 356 -13.15 33.44 21.29
C ALA A 356 -14.69 33.52 21.33
N LEU A 357 -15.32 34.12 20.31
CA LEU A 357 -16.77 34.17 20.17
C LEU A 357 -17.41 32.77 20.08
N ARG A 358 -16.74 31.82 19.42
CA ARG A 358 -17.21 30.42 19.34
C ARG A 358 -17.08 29.68 20.67
N LEU A 359 -15.98 29.85 21.42
CA LEU A 359 -15.79 29.19 22.72
C LEU A 359 -16.78 29.70 23.78
N THR A 360 -16.93 31.02 23.87
CA THR A 360 -17.89 31.68 24.77
C THR A 360 -19.34 31.37 24.38
N GLY A 361 -19.68 31.41 23.08
CA GLY A 361 -21.00 31.05 22.55
C GLY A 361 -21.38 29.56 22.68
N LEU A 362 -20.43 28.70 23.05
CA LEU A 362 -20.66 27.29 23.40
C LEU A 362 -20.67 27.03 24.92
N GLY A 363 -20.39 28.05 25.75
CA GLY A 363 -20.28 27.88 27.21
C GLY A 363 -19.07 27.06 27.65
N VAL A 364 -17.99 27.03 26.86
CA VAL A 364 -16.76 26.32 27.24
C VAL A 364 -16.15 26.99 28.47
N HIS A 365 -15.99 26.25 29.56
CA HIS A 365 -15.36 26.72 30.80
C HIS A 365 -13.99 26.08 31.05
N SER A 366 -13.68 24.96 30.38
CA SER A 366 -12.37 24.31 30.48
C SER A 366 -12.02 23.57 29.20
N MET A 367 -10.72 23.56 28.86
CA MET A 367 -10.21 22.92 27.65
C MET A 367 -8.79 22.38 27.80
N ILE A 368 -8.49 21.32 27.06
CA ILE A 368 -7.14 20.80 26.84
C ILE A 368 -6.78 20.97 25.37
N VAL A 369 -5.55 21.38 25.11
CA VAL A 369 -4.93 21.43 23.78
C VAL A 369 -3.72 20.52 23.80
N ALA A 370 -3.75 19.42 23.04
CA ALA A 370 -2.68 18.44 22.95
C ALA A 370 -2.16 18.35 21.50
N PRO A 371 -0.87 18.58 21.24
CA PRO A 371 -0.32 18.46 19.90
C PRO A 371 -0.21 16.98 19.49
N LEU A 372 -0.45 16.71 18.21
CA LEU A 372 -0.34 15.39 17.62
C LEU A 372 1.09 15.25 17.10
N VAL A 373 1.99 14.65 17.88
CA VAL A 373 3.44 14.57 17.56
C VAL A 373 3.84 13.13 17.24
N VAL A 374 4.64 12.96 16.19
CA VAL A 374 5.27 11.69 15.80
C VAL A 374 6.72 11.96 15.42
N HIS A 375 7.67 11.26 16.03
CA HIS A 375 9.12 11.39 15.78
C HIS A 375 9.60 12.87 15.74
N ASP A 376 9.29 13.64 16.79
CA ASP A 376 9.59 15.08 16.94
C ASP A 376 9.01 16.01 15.86
N ALA A 377 8.06 15.53 15.05
CA ALA A 377 7.33 16.33 14.07
C ALA A 377 5.85 16.45 14.45
N VAL A 378 5.35 17.68 14.43
CA VAL A 378 3.95 18.00 14.74
C VAL A 378 3.08 17.74 13.49
N LEU A 379 2.10 16.86 13.61
CA LEU A 379 1.07 16.60 12.58
C LEU A 379 -0.06 17.64 12.61
N GLY A 380 -0.31 18.22 13.79
CA GLY A 380 -1.47 19.08 14.07
C GLY A 380 -1.79 19.11 15.56
N VAL A 381 -3.06 19.38 15.87
CA VAL A 381 -3.53 19.56 17.25
C VAL A 381 -4.88 18.88 17.50
N LEU A 382 -4.98 18.19 18.63
CA LEU A 382 -6.22 17.76 19.27
C LEU A 382 -6.62 18.82 20.28
N ALA A 383 -7.85 19.31 20.21
CA ALA A 383 -8.41 20.18 21.25
C ALA A 383 -9.72 19.61 21.78
N LEU A 384 -9.85 19.64 23.10
CA LEU A 384 -10.91 19.01 23.88
C LEU A 384 -11.56 20.06 24.77
N TYR A 385 -12.89 20.05 24.87
CA TYR A 385 -13.64 21.09 25.58
C TYR A 385 -14.69 20.48 26.51
N ARG A 386 -14.84 21.07 27.70
CA ARG A 386 -15.97 20.87 28.60
C ARG A 386 -16.84 22.13 28.63
N HIS A 387 -18.14 21.91 28.49
CA HIS A 387 -19.20 22.93 28.53
C HIS A 387 -20.49 22.45 29.22
N ARG A 388 -20.58 21.15 29.55
CA ARG A 388 -21.72 20.54 30.25
C ARG A 388 -21.35 19.98 31.62
N ARG A 389 -20.16 19.39 31.74
CA ARG A 389 -19.67 18.86 33.02
C ARG A 389 -19.23 20.02 33.92
N THR A 390 -19.71 20.06 35.16
CA THR A 390 -19.31 21.11 36.12
C THR A 390 -17.83 21.03 36.53
N GLU A 391 -17.23 19.84 36.42
CA GLU A 391 -15.81 19.60 36.66
C GLU A 391 -14.89 20.17 35.54
N PRO A 392 -14.00 21.14 35.83
CA PRO A 392 -12.96 21.52 34.88
C PRO A 392 -11.95 20.37 34.72
N PHE A 393 -11.25 20.32 33.59
CA PHE A 393 -10.15 19.37 33.40
C PHE A 393 -9.06 19.56 34.48
N ASP A 394 -8.40 18.48 34.87
CA ASP A 394 -7.28 18.45 35.81
C ASP A 394 -5.96 18.00 35.15
N GLN A 395 -4.94 17.74 35.96
CA GLN A 395 -3.61 17.36 35.49
C GLN A 395 -3.56 15.91 34.97
N ASP A 396 -4.24 14.98 35.64
CA ASP A 396 -4.34 13.59 35.21
C ASP A 396 -5.13 13.48 33.88
N ASP A 397 -6.15 14.32 33.70
CA ASP A 397 -6.85 14.47 32.43
C ASP A 397 -5.91 14.97 31.33
N LEU A 398 -5.00 15.91 31.63
CA LEU A 398 -3.98 16.34 30.67
C LEU A 398 -3.05 15.19 30.26
N GLU A 399 -2.68 14.31 31.20
CA GLU A 399 -1.86 13.12 30.92
C GLU A 399 -2.60 12.11 30.02
N LEU A 400 -3.88 11.83 30.30
CA LEU A 400 -4.72 11.01 29.42
C LEU A 400 -4.88 11.64 28.03
N ALA A 401 -5.05 12.96 27.94
CA ALA A 401 -5.15 13.66 26.67
C ALA A 401 -3.85 13.59 25.85
N VAL A 402 -2.69 13.65 26.49
CA VAL A 402 -1.37 13.44 25.86
C VAL A 402 -1.25 12.01 25.32
N GLU A 403 -1.67 11.00 26.09
CA GLU A 403 -1.61 9.61 25.62
C GLU A 403 -2.56 9.34 24.45
N LEU A 404 -3.78 9.87 24.50
CA LEU A 404 -4.74 9.81 23.37
C LEU A 404 -4.19 10.54 22.14
N ALA A 405 -3.59 11.71 22.32
CA ALA A 405 -2.96 12.47 21.24
C ALA A 405 -1.80 11.70 20.61
N ALA A 406 -0.90 11.10 21.40
CA ALA A 406 0.21 10.30 20.90
C ALA A 406 -0.26 9.08 20.08
N ARG A 407 -1.21 8.30 20.62
CA ARG A 407 -1.79 7.12 19.93
C ARG A 407 -2.52 7.53 18.65
N GLY A 408 -3.30 8.61 18.69
CA GLY A 408 -3.99 9.16 17.54
C GLY A 408 -3.02 9.67 16.46
N ALA A 409 -1.95 10.34 16.86
CA ALA A 409 -0.93 10.84 15.95
C ALA A 409 -0.22 9.69 15.21
N MET A 410 0.18 8.62 15.91
CA MET A 410 0.74 7.41 15.28
C MET A 410 -0.22 6.79 14.25
N SER A 411 -1.52 6.70 14.56
CA SER A 411 -2.53 6.18 13.64
C SER A 411 -2.67 7.03 12.38
N ILE A 412 -2.73 8.35 12.55
CA ILE A 412 -2.85 9.33 11.45
C ILE A 412 -1.58 9.31 10.57
N ASP A 413 -0.39 9.22 11.18
CA ASP A 413 0.87 9.11 10.45
C ASP A 413 0.98 7.81 9.64
N LYS A 414 0.56 6.68 10.22
CA LYS A 414 0.52 5.38 9.53
C LYS A 414 -0.41 5.41 8.31
N ALA A 415 -1.62 5.94 8.47
CA ALA A 415 -2.58 6.09 7.38
C ALA A 415 -2.04 6.99 6.25
N ARG A 416 -1.47 8.15 6.60
CA ARG A 416 -0.86 9.07 5.64
C ARG A 416 0.34 8.44 4.90
N SER A 417 1.21 7.75 5.62
CA SER A 417 2.41 7.12 5.04
C SER A 417 2.02 6.02 4.04
N TYR A 418 1.04 5.18 4.39
CA TYR A 418 0.47 4.19 3.48
C TYR A 418 -0.17 4.82 2.23
N ALA A 419 -0.93 5.91 2.37
CA ALA A 419 -1.52 6.63 1.25
C ALA A 419 -0.46 7.25 0.31
N ARG A 420 0.62 7.82 0.88
CA ARG A 420 1.75 8.39 0.13
C ARG A 420 2.51 7.33 -0.64
N GLU A 421 2.84 6.21 0.00
CA GLU A 421 3.51 5.08 -0.63
C GLU A 421 2.68 4.52 -1.80
N ARG A 422 1.39 4.28 -1.58
CA ARG A 422 0.44 3.83 -2.62
C ARG A 422 0.34 4.82 -3.79
N SER A 423 0.42 6.12 -3.54
CA SER A 423 0.40 7.15 -4.60
C SER A 423 1.69 7.17 -5.43
N ILE A 424 2.86 7.07 -4.78
CA ILE A 424 4.17 6.99 -5.45
C ILE A 424 4.24 5.72 -6.30
N ALA A 425 3.88 4.58 -5.70
CA ALA A 425 3.75 3.28 -6.34
C ALA A 425 2.93 3.33 -7.63
N THR A 426 1.65 3.75 -7.54
CA THR A 426 0.73 3.81 -8.69
C THR A 426 1.27 4.73 -9.80
N THR A 427 1.93 5.83 -9.42
CA THR A 427 2.50 6.79 -10.38
C THR A 427 3.72 6.22 -11.08
N LEU A 428 4.66 5.63 -10.34
CA LEU A 428 5.86 4.98 -10.88
C LEU A 428 5.45 3.83 -11.82
N GLN A 429 4.55 2.96 -11.37
CA GLN A 429 4.05 1.83 -12.15
C GLN A 429 3.41 2.27 -13.48
N ARG A 430 2.57 3.31 -13.47
CA ARG A 430 1.95 3.88 -14.70
C ARG A 430 2.98 4.51 -15.65
N GLN A 431 4.08 5.04 -15.12
CA GLN A 431 5.17 5.58 -15.95
C GLN A 431 6.09 4.47 -16.48
N LEU A 432 6.27 3.40 -15.70
CA LEU A 432 7.06 2.26 -16.10
C LEU A 432 6.35 1.46 -17.20
N LEU A 433 5.12 0.98 -17.00
CA LEU A 433 4.43 0.10 -17.95
C LEU A 433 4.33 0.69 -19.38
N PRO A 434 4.28 -0.14 -20.44
CA PRO A 434 4.15 0.34 -21.81
C PRO A 434 2.91 1.23 -21.98
N ARG A 435 3.09 2.35 -22.68
CA ARG A 435 1.96 3.04 -23.32
C ARG A 435 1.57 2.23 -24.55
N GLU A 436 0.26 2.18 -24.83
CA GLU A 436 -0.29 1.37 -25.93
C GLU A 436 0.52 1.56 -27.22
N PRO A 437 1.07 0.48 -27.81
CA PRO A 437 1.79 0.59 -29.06
C PRO A 437 0.81 1.01 -30.14
N ALA A 438 1.09 2.13 -30.82
CA ALA A 438 0.36 2.52 -32.02
C ALA A 438 0.26 1.32 -32.99
N GLY A 439 -0.89 1.14 -33.62
CA GLY A 439 -1.33 -0.12 -34.25
C GLY A 439 -0.24 -0.90 -35.01
N LEU A 440 0.00 -2.14 -34.60
CA LEU A 440 0.98 -3.05 -35.21
C LEU A 440 0.29 -3.89 -36.29
N SER A 441 0.86 -3.93 -37.49
CA SER A 441 0.28 -4.67 -38.63
C SER A 441 0.23 -6.19 -38.39
N ALA A 442 1.07 -6.70 -37.50
CA ALA A 442 1.25 -8.12 -37.20
C ALA A 442 0.40 -8.65 -36.04
N VAL A 443 -0.07 -7.77 -35.14
CA VAL A 443 -0.88 -8.18 -33.98
C VAL A 443 -1.86 -7.09 -33.56
N GLN A 444 -3.04 -7.49 -33.12
CA GLN A 444 -3.89 -6.67 -32.24
C GLN A 444 -3.64 -7.10 -30.80
N SER A 445 -3.60 -6.15 -29.86
CA SER A 445 -3.41 -6.45 -28.43
C SER A 445 -4.45 -5.74 -27.57
N ALA A 446 -4.90 -6.40 -26.51
CA ALA A 446 -5.63 -5.79 -25.40
C ALA A 446 -5.01 -6.27 -24.09
N GLN A 447 -5.01 -5.42 -23.06
CA GLN A 447 -4.34 -5.70 -21.80
C GLN A 447 -5.14 -5.19 -20.61
N VAL A 448 -5.08 -5.92 -19.51
CA VAL A 448 -5.57 -5.48 -18.21
C VAL A 448 -4.47 -5.69 -17.17
N TYR A 449 -4.28 -4.67 -16.33
CA TYR A 449 -3.42 -4.72 -15.15
C TYR A 449 -4.30 -4.53 -13.91
N LEU A 450 -4.19 -5.47 -12.97
CA LEU A 450 -4.91 -5.47 -11.69
C LEU A 450 -3.88 -5.30 -10.57
N PRO A 451 -3.80 -4.13 -9.89
CA PRO A 451 -2.87 -3.95 -8.80
C PRO A 451 -3.33 -4.72 -7.55
N GLY A 452 -2.37 -5.29 -6.82
CA GLY A 452 -2.60 -5.97 -5.55
C GLY A 452 -2.94 -5.00 -4.40
N VAL A 453 -3.25 -5.58 -3.24
CA VAL A 453 -3.57 -4.80 -2.02
C VAL A 453 -2.31 -4.42 -1.24
N VAL A 454 -1.20 -5.14 -1.43
CA VAL A 454 0.03 -5.03 -0.62
C VAL A 454 0.98 -3.93 -1.11
N GLY A 455 0.84 -3.46 -2.35
CA GLY A 455 1.71 -2.43 -2.95
C GLY A 455 1.69 -2.52 -4.47
N PRO A 456 2.59 -1.83 -5.19
CA PRO A 456 2.86 -2.12 -6.58
C PRO A 456 3.60 -3.46 -6.67
N GLY A 457 3.14 -4.34 -7.56
CA GLY A 457 3.79 -5.62 -7.82
C GLY A 457 4.97 -5.50 -8.79
N GLY A 458 5.75 -6.58 -8.83
CA GLY A 458 6.81 -6.78 -9.81
C GLY A 458 6.31 -7.23 -11.20
N ASP A 459 5.01 -7.31 -11.42
CA ASP A 459 4.39 -7.84 -12.65
C ASP A 459 4.45 -6.86 -13.82
N TRP A 460 4.72 -7.35 -15.03
CA TRP A 460 4.88 -6.53 -16.23
C TRP A 460 4.67 -7.29 -17.54
N TYR A 461 4.47 -6.52 -18.60
CA TYR A 461 4.49 -6.98 -20.00
C TYR A 461 5.17 -5.93 -20.90
N ASP A 462 5.60 -6.32 -22.11
CA ASP A 462 5.94 -5.39 -23.18
C ASP A 462 5.56 -5.96 -24.56
N VAL A 463 5.33 -5.08 -25.53
CA VAL A 463 5.03 -5.40 -26.93
C VAL A 463 6.00 -4.59 -27.79
N VAL A 464 7.03 -5.28 -28.30
CA VAL A 464 8.20 -4.66 -28.92
C VAL A 464 8.15 -4.84 -30.45
N PRO A 465 8.07 -3.78 -31.25
CA PRO A 465 8.19 -3.89 -32.70
C PRO A 465 9.62 -4.25 -33.11
N LEU A 466 9.76 -5.30 -33.91
CA LEU A 466 11.04 -5.82 -34.43
C LEU A 466 11.17 -5.54 -35.93
N SER A 467 12.29 -5.96 -36.54
CA SER A 467 12.43 -5.88 -38.00
C SER A 467 11.49 -6.85 -38.72
N ALA A 468 11.20 -6.59 -40.01
CA ALA A 468 10.34 -7.40 -40.87
C ALA A 468 8.87 -7.49 -40.42
N ALA A 469 8.33 -6.40 -39.84
CA ALA A 469 7.00 -6.35 -39.22
C ALA A 469 6.77 -7.35 -38.07
N ARG A 470 7.79 -8.09 -37.63
CA ARG A 470 7.70 -9.05 -36.53
C ARG A 470 7.50 -8.32 -35.19
N VAL A 471 6.90 -9.01 -34.22
CA VAL A 471 6.60 -8.44 -32.90
C VAL A 471 7.12 -9.36 -31.80
N GLY A 472 7.91 -8.78 -30.90
CA GLY A 472 8.31 -9.39 -29.65
C GLY A 472 7.23 -9.17 -28.59
N LEU A 473 6.85 -10.22 -27.88
CA LEU A 473 5.89 -10.20 -26.77
C LEU A 473 6.63 -10.65 -25.51
N ALA A 474 6.56 -9.86 -24.46
CA ALA A 474 7.17 -10.16 -23.18
C ALA A 474 6.14 -10.11 -22.05
N ILE A 475 6.24 -11.01 -21.09
CA ILE A 475 5.53 -10.96 -19.81
C ILE A 475 6.44 -11.51 -18.71
N GLY A 476 6.31 -11.00 -17.49
CA GLY A 476 7.12 -11.46 -16.37
C GLY A 476 6.64 -10.95 -15.02
N SER A 477 7.29 -11.43 -13.98
CA SER A 477 7.09 -10.99 -12.59
C SER A 477 8.42 -10.93 -11.87
N VAL A 478 8.66 -9.88 -11.08
CA VAL A 478 9.83 -9.75 -10.20
C VAL A 478 9.46 -10.23 -8.80
N THR A 479 10.39 -10.89 -8.11
CA THR A 479 10.20 -11.36 -6.73
C THR A 479 10.12 -10.19 -5.74
N GLY A 480 9.24 -10.32 -4.74
CA GLY A 480 8.95 -9.26 -3.76
C GLY A 480 7.79 -8.33 -4.16
N THR A 481 7.59 -7.29 -3.34
CA THR A 481 6.49 -6.32 -3.47
C THR A 481 6.98 -4.93 -3.06
N GLY A 482 6.39 -3.86 -3.61
CA GLY A 482 6.78 -2.50 -3.22
C GLY A 482 7.60 -1.79 -4.29
N ILE A 483 8.07 -0.59 -3.93
CA ILE A 483 8.77 0.32 -4.86
C ILE A 483 10.06 -0.32 -5.41
N GLU A 484 10.75 -1.15 -4.63
CA GLU A 484 11.97 -1.85 -5.05
C GLU A 484 11.70 -2.90 -6.14
N ALA A 485 10.65 -3.72 -5.99
CA ALA A 485 10.24 -4.68 -7.01
C ALA A 485 9.81 -3.97 -8.32
N ALA A 486 9.12 -2.84 -8.21
CA ALA A 486 8.77 -2.01 -9.35
C ALA A 486 10.01 -1.39 -10.05
N ALA A 487 11.03 -0.98 -9.29
CA ALA A 487 12.27 -0.45 -9.84
C ALA A 487 13.07 -1.53 -10.60
N VAL A 488 13.22 -2.72 -10.02
CA VAL A 488 13.85 -3.88 -10.67
C VAL A 488 13.08 -4.29 -11.93
N MET A 489 11.74 -4.31 -11.87
CA MET A 489 10.91 -4.56 -13.05
C MET A 489 11.20 -3.56 -14.19
N GLY A 490 11.33 -2.28 -13.86
CA GLY A 490 11.70 -1.24 -14.82
C GLY A 490 13.07 -1.48 -15.48
N GLN A 491 14.04 -1.94 -14.71
CA GLN A 491 15.39 -2.30 -15.19
C GLN A 491 15.36 -3.55 -16.09
N VAL A 492 14.74 -4.65 -15.62
CA VAL A 492 14.61 -5.92 -16.36
C VAL A 492 13.90 -5.69 -17.70
N ARG A 493 12.79 -4.93 -17.71
CA ARG A 493 12.08 -4.65 -18.96
C ARG A 493 12.88 -3.75 -19.91
N THR A 494 13.63 -2.77 -19.38
CA THR A 494 14.52 -1.92 -20.19
C THR A 494 15.66 -2.73 -20.82
N ALA A 495 16.23 -3.68 -20.06
CA ALA A 495 17.22 -4.62 -20.57
C ALA A 495 16.61 -5.52 -21.67
N LEU A 496 15.47 -6.17 -21.42
CA LEU A 496 14.77 -6.99 -22.44
C LEU A 496 14.50 -6.18 -23.71
N ARG A 497 13.98 -4.95 -23.59
CA ARG A 497 13.68 -4.10 -24.75
C ARG A 497 14.93 -3.74 -25.54
N THR A 498 16.05 -3.50 -24.87
CA THR A 498 17.35 -3.21 -25.48
C THR A 498 17.93 -4.42 -26.22
N LEU A 499 17.73 -5.63 -25.68
CA LEU A 499 18.12 -6.89 -26.32
C LEU A 499 17.18 -7.26 -27.49
N ALA A 500 15.87 -7.08 -27.33
CA ALA A 500 14.88 -7.37 -28.36
C ALA A 500 15.08 -6.50 -29.61
N VAL A 501 15.42 -5.21 -29.43
CA VAL A 501 15.72 -4.28 -30.54
C VAL A 501 16.97 -4.67 -31.34
N GLN A 502 17.85 -5.51 -30.79
CA GLN A 502 18.99 -6.13 -31.49
C GLN A 502 18.62 -7.39 -32.29
N ASP A 503 17.34 -7.81 -32.23
CA ASP A 503 16.79 -8.91 -33.04
C ASP A 503 17.36 -10.30 -32.72
N LEU A 504 17.72 -10.50 -31.45
CA LEU A 504 18.20 -11.78 -30.91
C LEU A 504 17.08 -12.83 -30.87
N GLN A 505 17.46 -14.11 -30.97
CA GLN A 505 16.53 -15.22 -30.77
C GLN A 505 16.07 -15.30 -29.29
N PRO A 506 14.87 -15.85 -29.00
CA PRO A 506 14.34 -15.85 -27.64
C PRO A 506 15.21 -16.54 -26.58
N ASP A 507 15.90 -17.63 -26.92
CA ASP A 507 16.88 -18.29 -26.06
C ASP A 507 18.08 -17.38 -25.76
N GLU A 508 18.75 -16.86 -26.79
CA GLU A 508 19.90 -15.95 -26.64
C GLU A 508 19.54 -14.66 -25.87
N LEU A 509 18.33 -14.13 -26.11
CA LEU A 509 17.83 -12.97 -25.38
C LEU A 509 17.67 -13.27 -23.90
N LEU A 510 17.07 -14.40 -23.53
CA LEU A 510 16.88 -14.76 -22.12
C LEU A 510 18.20 -15.09 -21.43
N VAL A 511 19.17 -15.71 -22.10
CA VAL A 511 20.53 -15.92 -21.56
C VAL A 511 21.18 -14.58 -21.20
N ARG A 512 21.15 -13.60 -22.12
CA ARG A 512 21.72 -12.26 -21.86
C ARG A 512 20.92 -11.46 -20.83
N LEU A 513 19.63 -11.75 -20.67
CA LEU A 513 18.79 -11.14 -19.65
C LEU A 513 19.03 -11.76 -18.26
N ASP A 514 19.35 -13.07 -18.18
CA ASP A 514 19.78 -13.73 -16.95
C ASP A 514 21.10 -13.14 -16.44
N ASP A 515 22.08 -12.95 -17.33
CA ASP A 515 23.33 -12.24 -16.98
C ASP A 515 23.09 -10.81 -16.48
N ALA A 516 22.17 -10.06 -17.11
CA ALA A 516 21.79 -8.73 -16.62
C ALA A 516 21.10 -8.80 -15.25
N ALA A 517 20.19 -9.75 -15.04
CA ALA A 517 19.51 -9.97 -13.76
C ALA A 517 20.51 -10.32 -12.64
N ARG A 518 21.53 -11.14 -12.92
CA ARG A 518 22.58 -11.51 -11.96
C ARG A 518 23.38 -10.29 -11.48
N VAL A 519 23.66 -9.32 -12.36
CA VAL A 519 24.29 -8.05 -11.96
C VAL A 519 23.39 -7.27 -10.99
N LEU A 520 22.09 -7.12 -11.30
CA LEU A 520 21.14 -6.43 -10.43
C LEU A 520 20.99 -7.10 -9.06
N THR A 521 20.91 -8.43 -9.00
CA THR A 521 20.89 -9.20 -7.75
C THR A 521 22.12 -8.92 -6.89
N HIS A 522 23.31 -8.83 -7.49
CA HIS A 522 24.56 -8.55 -6.77
C HIS A 522 24.62 -7.09 -6.27
N GLU A 523 24.12 -6.12 -7.04
CA GLU A 523 24.03 -4.72 -6.61
C GLU A 523 23.10 -4.55 -5.39
N GLN A 524 21.97 -5.25 -5.37
CA GLN A 524 21.03 -5.17 -4.23
C GLN A 524 21.55 -5.86 -2.97
N GLN A 525 22.25 -6.99 -3.08
CA GLN A 525 22.85 -7.67 -1.93
C GLN A 525 23.88 -6.80 -1.18
N GLY A 526 24.56 -5.87 -1.88
CA GLY A 526 25.48 -4.91 -1.26
C GLY A 526 24.83 -3.87 -0.33
N SER A 527 23.49 -3.79 -0.30
CA SER A 527 22.73 -2.83 0.53
C SER A 527 22.08 -3.46 1.77
N LEU A 528 22.24 -4.77 1.97
CA LEU A 528 21.65 -5.52 3.09
C LEU A 528 22.71 -5.89 4.15
N PRO A 529 22.34 -6.05 5.43
CA PRO A 529 23.26 -6.53 6.46
C PRO A 529 23.84 -7.91 6.12
N ALA A 530 25.14 -8.09 6.34
CA ALA A 530 25.83 -9.33 6.03
C ALA A 530 25.24 -10.53 6.82
N GLY A 531 24.63 -11.48 6.10
CA GLY A 531 24.02 -12.68 6.69
C GLY A 531 22.80 -13.22 5.93
N ALA A 532 22.14 -12.40 5.11
CA ALA A 532 21.08 -12.88 4.22
C ALA A 532 21.69 -13.70 3.07
N ALA A 533 21.53 -15.02 3.11
CA ALA A 533 21.79 -15.88 1.94
C ALA A 533 20.87 -15.46 0.78
N GLY A 534 21.39 -15.53 -0.45
CA GLY A 534 20.72 -14.97 -1.63
C GLY A 534 19.32 -15.54 -1.90
N LEU A 535 18.49 -14.74 -2.59
CA LEU A 535 17.10 -15.06 -2.97
C LEU A 535 17.00 -16.48 -3.58
N PRO A 536 16.38 -17.46 -2.88
CA PRO A 536 16.35 -18.85 -3.34
C PRO A 536 15.46 -19.06 -4.58
N ASP A 537 14.56 -18.12 -4.87
CA ASP A 537 13.58 -18.20 -5.97
C ASP A 537 13.98 -17.38 -7.22
N GLY A 538 15.19 -16.80 -7.23
CA GLY A 538 15.66 -15.90 -8.30
C GLY A 538 15.10 -14.47 -8.22
N LEU A 539 15.47 -13.64 -9.19
CA LEU A 539 15.08 -12.22 -9.27
C LEU A 539 13.74 -12.04 -9.99
N ALA A 540 13.51 -12.77 -11.10
CA ALA A 540 12.33 -12.57 -11.93
C ALA A 540 11.98 -13.80 -12.78
N SER A 541 10.69 -13.97 -13.08
CA SER A 541 10.21 -14.81 -14.17
C SER A 541 10.05 -13.98 -15.46
N CYS A 542 10.28 -14.59 -16.63
CA CYS A 542 10.06 -13.97 -17.93
C CYS A 542 9.71 -15.00 -19.01
N LEU A 543 8.61 -14.79 -19.73
CA LEU A 543 8.29 -15.45 -21.00
C LEU A 543 8.50 -14.44 -22.13
N TYR A 544 9.29 -14.80 -23.13
CA TYR A 544 9.50 -13.98 -24.33
C TYR A 544 9.16 -14.76 -25.59
N LEU A 545 8.39 -14.15 -26.49
CA LEU A 545 7.96 -14.71 -27.76
C LEU A 545 8.25 -13.72 -28.90
N VAL A 546 8.44 -14.23 -30.10
CA VAL A 546 8.55 -13.47 -31.35
C VAL A 546 7.56 -14.05 -32.35
N TYR A 547 6.59 -13.26 -32.78
CA TYR A 547 5.65 -13.62 -33.85
C TYR A 547 6.12 -13.06 -35.20
N ASP A 548 6.18 -13.94 -36.21
CA ASP A 548 6.40 -13.60 -37.61
C ASP A 548 5.07 -13.64 -38.39
N PRO A 549 4.53 -12.48 -38.82
CA PRO A 549 3.26 -12.41 -39.54
C PRO A 549 3.33 -12.89 -41.00
N ILE A 550 4.55 -13.04 -41.54
CA ILE A 550 4.81 -13.53 -42.91
C ILE A 550 4.98 -15.04 -42.87
N GLY A 551 5.82 -15.54 -41.96
CA GLY A 551 6.01 -16.97 -41.72
C GLY A 551 4.83 -17.64 -41.02
N ARG A 552 3.97 -16.87 -40.36
CA ARG A 552 2.91 -17.32 -39.44
C ARG A 552 3.46 -18.21 -38.31
N THR A 553 4.72 -18.00 -37.94
CA THR A 553 5.42 -18.75 -36.89
C THR A 553 5.56 -17.90 -35.63
N CYS A 554 5.47 -18.54 -34.48
CA CYS A 554 5.73 -17.93 -33.19
C CYS A 554 6.82 -18.74 -32.48
N THR A 555 7.91 -18.06 -32.15
CA THR A 555 9.10 -18.63 -31.50
C THR A 555 9.14 -18.12 -30.07
N ALA A 556 9.29 -18.98 -29.06
CA ALA A 556 9.23 -18.59 -27.66
C ALA A 556 10.23 -19.34 -26.78
N ALA A 557 10.68 -18.70 -25.69
CA ALA A 557 11.46 -19.28 -24.62
C ALA A 557 10.97 -18.74 -23.26
N SER A 558 11.19 -19.48 -22.17
CA SER A 558 10.75 -19.09 -20.82
C SER A 558 11.80 -19.31 -19.75
N ALA A 559 11.97 -18.30 -18.88
CA ALA A 559 12.70 -18.32 -17.63
C ALA A 559 11.69 -18.30 -16.47
N GLY A 560 11.39 -19.45 -15.87
CA GLY A 560 10.50 -19.59 -14.71
C GLY A 560 9.02 -19.25 -14.94
N HIS A 561 8.61 -18.81 -16.13
CA HIS A 561 7.27 -18.29 -16.40
C HIS A 561 6.36 -19.31 -17.11
N PRO A 562 5.05 -19.39 -16.80
CA PRO A 562 4.14 -20.30 -17.51
C PRO A 562 4.03 -19.95 -19.00
N GLY A 563 4.04 -20.98 -19.88
CA GLY A 563 3.78 -20.81 -21.31
C GLY A 563 2.36 -20.28 -21.60
N PRO A 564 2.13 -19.64 -22.76
CA PRO A 564 0.87 -18.96 -23.08
C PRO A 564 -0.30 -19.96 -23.19
N VAL A 565 -1.53 -19.47 -23.06
CA VAL A 565 -2.70 -20.16 -23.60
C VAL A 565 -2.92 -19.68 -25.03
N VAL A 566 -3.15 -20.59 -25.97
CA VAL A 566 -3.39 -20.24 -27.39
C VAL A 566 -4.63 -20.94 -27.90
N VAL A 567 -5.46 -20.20 -28.63
CA VAL A 567 -6.68 -20.67 -29.28
C VAL A 567 -6.67 -20.24 -30.75
N GLY A 568 -7.07 -21.14 -31.65
CA GLY A 568 -7.17 -20.90 -33.08
C GLY A 568 -8.34 -19.96 -33.43
N PRO A 569 -8.39 -19.45 -34.67
CA PRO A 569 -9.52 -18.65 -35.15
C PRO A 569 -10.86 -19.44 -35.19
N ASP A 570 -10.78 -20.77 -35.12
CA ASP A 570 -11.87 -21.73 -35.02
C ASP A 570 -12.33 -22.02 -33.57
N GLY A 571 -11.73 -21.36 -32.58
CA GLY A 571 -12.01 -21.60 -31.16
C GLY A 571 -11.34 -22.85 -30.58
N VAL A 572 -10.52 -23.57 -31.35
CA VAL A 572 -9.85 -24.81 -30.91
C VAL A 572 -8.53 -24.48 -30.21
N PRO A 573 -8.22 -25.05 -29.02
CA PRO A 573 -6.92 -24.85 -28.36
C PRO A 573 -5.75 -25.32 -29.21
N VAL A 574 -4.75 -24.46 -29.42
CA VAL A 574 -3.51 -24.79 -30.14
C VAL A 574 -2.44 -25.18 -29.11
N PRO A 575 -1.84 -26.38 -29.18
CA PRO A 575 -0.78 -26.78 -28.27
C PRO A 575 0.48 -25.91 -28.43
N PHE A 576 0.87 -25.21 -27.36
CA PHE A 576 2.11 -24.44 -27.29
C PHE A 576 2.89 -24.79 -26.01
N PRO A 577 3.55 -25.96 -25.95
CA PRO A 577 4.32 -26.39 -24.78
C PRO A 577 5.69 -25.70 -24.72
N VAL A 578 5.72 -24.50 -24.13
CA VAL A 578 6.96 -23.88 -23.62
C VAL A 578 7.23 -24.46 -22.24
N GLU A 579 8.36 -25.13 -22.07
CA GLU A 579 8.81 -25.62 -20.76
C GLU A 579 9.45 -24.45 -19.99
N PRO A 580 9.04 -24.18 -18.73
CA PRO A 580 9.68 -23.13 -17.94
C PRO A 580 11.10 -23.55 -17.56
N GLY A 581 12.11 -22.81 -18.00
CA GLY A 581 13.47 -22.91 -17.48
C GLY A 581 13.57 -22.35 -16.06
N LEU A 582 14.79 -22.24 -15.52
CA LEU A 582 15.01 -21.58 -14.23
C LEU A 582 14.63 -20.07 -14.29
N PRO A 583 14.18 -19.46 -13.17
CA PRO A 583 14.02 -18.01 -13.09
C PRO A 583 15.31 -17.24 -13.42
N LEU A 584 15.17 -15.99 -13.84
CA LEU A 584 16.28 -15.07 -14.07
C LEU A 584 16.98 -14.74 -12.74
N GLY A 585 18.29 -14.65 -12.76
CA GLY A 585 19.14 -14.42 -11.59
C GLY A 585 19.67 -15.69 -10.94
N CYS A 586 19.16 -16.88 -11.28
CA CYS A 586 19.59 -18.16 -10.70
C CYS A 586 20.96 -18.63 -11.21
N GLY A 587 21.38 -18.22 -12.42
CA GLY A 587 22.73 -18.44 -12.93
C GLY A 587 23.07 -19.89 -13.32
N ASP A 588 22.30 -20.45 -14.26
CA ASP A 588 22.67 -21.60 -15.12
C ASP A 588 21.64 -21.75 -16.28
N GLY A 589 21.09 -20.62 -16.75
CA GLY A 589 19.89 -20.56 -17.59
C GLY A 589 20.07 -21.00 -19.06
N CYS A 590 20.09 -22.31 -19.32
CA CYS A 590 19.87 -22.85 -20.67
C CYS A 590 18.37 -22.82 -21.01
N TYR A 591 17.93 -21.76 -21.70
CA TYR A 591 16.52 -21.61 -22.11
C TYR A 591 16.23 -22.30 -23.44
N GLU A 592 15.26 -23.21 -23.47
CA GLU A 592 14.89 -23.91 -24.71
C GLU A 592 13.90 -23.09 -25.55
N THR A 593 14.27 -22.81 -26.80
CA THR A 593 13.36 -22.23 -27.80
C THR A 593 12.39 -23.28 -28.36
N ARG A 594 11.10 -22.97 -28.30
CA ARG A 594 10.00 -23.72 -28.95
C ARG A 594 9.37 -22.88 -30.06
N ILE A 595 8.93 -23.54 -31.14
CA ILE A 595 8.34 -22.91 -32.33
C ILE A 595 6.96 -23.54 -32.57
N ALA A 596 5.95 -22.72 -32.83
CA ALA A 596 4.62 -23.15 -33.26
C ALA A 596 4.16 -22.35 -34.49
N GLU A 597 3.42 -22.98 -35.39
CA GLU A 597 2.69 -22.30 -36.47
C GLU A 597 1.35 -21.80 -35.92
N LEU A 598 1.07 -20.51 -36.05
CA LEU A 598 -0.15 -19.86 -35.57
C LEU A 598 -0.93 -19.28 -36.76
N PRO A 599 -2.11 -19.83 -37.09
CA PRO A 599 -3.01 -19.26 -38.07
C PRO A 599 -3.31 -17.77 -37.81
N VAL A 600 -3.66 -17.04 -38.87
CA VAL A 600 -4.13 -15.66 -38.75
C VAL A 600 -5.47 -15.66 -37.99
N GLY A 601 -5.60 -14.75 -37.02
CA GLY A 601 -6.78 -14.65 -36.15
C GLY A 601 -6.70 -15.49 -34.87
N SER A 602 -5.67 -16.32 -34.68
CA SER A 602 -5.40 -17.00 -33.40
C SER A 602 -5.21 -15.99 -32.27
N VAL A 603 -5.72 -16.31 -31.08
CA VAL A 603 -5.54 -15.49 -29.87
C VAL A 603 -4.66 -16.19 -28.86
N LEU A 604 -3.61 -15.49 -28.43
CA LEU A 604 -2.72 -15.85 -27.34
C LEU A 604 -3.13 -15.07 -26.10
N ALA A 605 -3.13 -15.72 -24.94
CA ALA A 605 -3.23 -15.10 -23.64
C ALA A 605 -1.97 -15.38 -22.83
N LEU A 606 -1.27 -14.30 -22.49
CA LEU A 606 -0.13 -14.26 -21.59
C LEU A 606 -0.65 -13.74 -20.24
N TYR A 607 -0.30 -14.41 -19.13
CA TYR A 607 -0.80 -14.06 -17.81
C TYR A 607 0.26 -14.26 -16.72
N THR A 608 0.19 -13.47 -15.64
CA THR A 608 1.01 -13.67 -14.44
C THR A 608 0.30 -14.52 -13.37
N SER A 609 1.02 -14.92 -12.32
CA SER A 609 0.51 -15.82 -11.28
C SER A 609 -0.71 -15.28 -10.53
N GLY A 610 -0.80 -13.97 -10.29
CA GLY A 610 -1.92 -13.38 -9.53
C GLY A 610 -3.30 -13.51 -10.18
N LEU A 611 -3.38 -13.78 -11.50
CA LEU A 611 -4.64 -14.13 -12.19
C LEU A 611 -5.05 -15.60 -11.92
N MET A 612 -4.06 -16.44 -11.58
CA MET A 612 -4.19 -17.87 -11.37
C MET A 612 -4.28 -18.26 -9.88
N SER A 613 -4.04 -17.31 -8.98
CA SER A 613 -4.13 -17.49 -7.53
C SER A 613 -5.59 -17.59 -7.03
N GLY A 614 -5.88 -18.59 -6.19
CA GLY A 614 -7.16 -18.79 -5.50
C GLY A 614 -8.25 -19.58 -6.27
N PRO A 615 -9.46 -19.73 -5.70
CA PRO A 615 -10.62 -20.32 -6.39
C PRO A 615 -11.25 -19.33 -7.40
N PRO A 616 -11.83 -19.79 -8.52
CA PRO A 616 -12.43 -18.91 -9.53
C PRO A 616 -13.70 -18.23 -9.02
N HIS A 617 -14.04 -17.06 -9.56
CA HIS A 617 -15.24 -16.34 -9.15
C HIS A 617 -16.47 -17.18 -9.51
N ARG A 618 -17.28 -17.54 -8.50
CA ARG A 618 -18.63 -18.01 -8.77
C ARG A 618 -19.48 -16.81 -9.16
N ALA A 619 -20.02 -16.81 -10.38
CA ALA A 619 -21.08 -15.88 -10.75
C ALA A 619 -22.21 -15.99 -9.72
N ALA A 620 -22.73 -14.86 -9.24
CA ALA A 620 -23.69 -14.81 -8.14
C ALA A 620 -25.11 -15.24 -8.57
N GLY A 621 -25.25 -16.50 -8.95
CA GLY A 621 -26.54 -17.12 -9.25
C GLY A 621 -27.33 -17.39 -7.98
N HIS A 622 -28.47 -16.71 -7.85
CA HIS A 622 -29.63 -16.98 -6.99
C HIS A 622 -29.37 -17.28 -5.50
N ARG A 623 -29.98 -16.46 -4.63
CA ARG A 623 -30.23 -16.84 -3.22
C ARG A 623 -31.31 -17.91 -3.15
N ASP A 624 -30.94 -19.17 -3.39
CA ASP A 624 -31.75 -20.30 -2.93
C ASP A 624 -31.76 -20.28 -1.39
N GLY A 625 -32.88 -19.85 -0.84
CA GLY A 625 -33.11 -19.84 0.60
C GLY A 625 -33.08 -21.27 1.12
N ARG A 626 -31.97 -21.68 1.74
CA ARG A 626 -31.94 -22.92 2.52
C ARG A 626 -32.95 -22.80 3.65
N ALA A 627 -34.04 -23.57 3.51
CA ALA A 627 -35.08 -23.69 4.51
C ALA A 627 -34.48 -24.10 5.85
N ALA A 628 -34.91 -23.40 6.90
CA ALA A 628 -34.82 -23.94 8.25
C ALA A 628 -35.75 -25.15 8.36
N GLU A 629 -35.29 -26.17 9.08
CA GLU A 629 -36.06 -27.37 9.37
C GLU A 629 -37.28 -27.01 10.25
N HIS A 630 -38.49 -27.45 9.87
CA HIS A 630 -39.44 -28.17 10.75
C HIS A 630 -40.70 -28.63 9.95
N PRO A 631 -41.47 -29.62 10.44
CA PRO A 631 -42.23 -30.53 9.56
C PRO A 631 -43.75 -30.31 9.48
N ALA A 632 -44.33 -30.90 8.43
CA ALA A 632 -45.69 -31.43 8.30
C ALA A 632 -46.90 -30.48 8.40
N GLY A 633 -47.72 -30.42 7.32
CA GLY A 633 -49.12 -30.00 7.47
C GLY A 633 -49.91 -29.59 6.22
N ARG A 634 -50.65 -30.54 5.65
CA ARG A 634 -51.94 -30.38 4.92
C ARG A 634 -52.01 -29.64 3.56
N ALA A 635 -52.66 -30.37 2.64
CA ALA A 635 -53.18 -29.94 1.34
C ALA A 635 -54.20 -28.79 1.36
N GLY A 636 -54.33 -28.11 0.22
CA GLY A 636 -55.43 -27.20 -0.12
C GLY A 636 -55.25 -26.56 -1.51
N GLY A 637 -56.09 -26.94 -2.48
CA GLY A 637 -55.95 -26.56 -3.90
C GLY A 637 -56.37 -25.12 -4.26
N GLY A 638 -56.52 -24.80 -5.56
CA GLY A 638 -57.18 -23.53 -5.91
C GLY A 638 -57.03 -22.84 -7.26
N GLY A 639 -56.86 -23.53 -8.39
CA GLY A 639 -57.39 -23.05 -9.69
C GLY A 639 -56.76 -21.80 -10.39
N PRO A 640 -57.30 -21.40 -11.57
CA PRO A 640 -56.55 -20.61 -12.56
C PRO A 640 -57.21 -19.32 -13.11
N GLY A 641 -56.42 -18.42 -13.70
CA GLY A 641 -56.86 -17.30 -14.56
C GLY A 641 -55.67 -16.70 -15.32
N ARG A 642 -55.65 -16.66 -16.66
CA ARG A 642 -56.25 -15.60 -17.52
C ARG A 642 -55.80 -14.18 -17.10
N GLY A 643 -55.12 -13.36 -17.90
CA GLY A 643 -54.73 -13.43 -19.31
C GLY A 643 -55.05 -12.12 -20.04
N GLY A 644 -54.12 -11.53 -20.79
CA GLY A 644 -54.36 -10.32 -21.59
C GLY A 644 -53.07 -9.67 -22.13
N PRO A 645 -53.08 -8.94 -23.27
CA PRO A 645 -51.87 -8.84 -24.11
C PRO A 645 -51.40 -7.42 -24.50
N GLY A 646 -50.09 -7.31 -24.78
CA GLY A 646 -49.59 -6.59 -25.95
C GLY A 646 -48.92 -5.22 -25.78
N ARG A 647 -47.99 -4.96 -26.73
CA ARG A 647 -47.10 -3.78 -26.90
C ARG A 647 -45.89 -3.75 -25.96
N GLY A 648 -44.64 -3.62 -26.42
CA GLY A 648 -44.13 -3.49 -27.80
C GLY A 648 -43.08 -2.39 -27.91
N GLY A 649 -41.81 -2.75 -27.68
CA GLY A 649 -40.62 -1.90 -27.82
C GLY A 649 -39.37 -2.80 -27.84
N PRO A 650 -38.26 -2.38 -28.46
CA PRO A 650 -37.15 -3.29 -28.76
C PRO A 650 -36.27 -3.55 -27.53
N GLU A 651 -36.42 -4.71 -26.91
CA GLU A 651 -35.48 -5.19 -25.91
C GLU A 651 -34.17 -5.64 -26.58
N ARG A 652 -33.04 -5.21 -26.00
CA ARG A 652 -31.72 -5.69 -26.39
C ARG A 652 -31.62 -7.15 -25.97
N GLY A 653 -31.30 -8.03 -26.92
CA GLY A 653 -31.19 -9.47 -26.66
C GLY A 653 -30.25 -9.76 -25.48
N GLY A 654 -30.73 -10.55 -24.53
CA GLY A 654 -30.06 -10.78 -23.25
C GLY A 654 -28.81 -11.65 -23.37
N LEU A 655 -27.80 -11.32 -22.55
CA LEU A 655 -26.59 -12.11 -22.31
C LEU A 655 -26.81 -13.18 -21.22
N ASP A 656 -28.00 -13.79 -21.17
CA ASP A 656 -28.44 -14.61 -20.04
C ASP A 656 -28.86 -16.02 -20.48
N GLU A 657 -27.96 -16.71 -21.17
CA GLU A 657 -28.03 -18.17 -21.31
C GLU A 657 -26.63 -18.81 -21.27
N MET A 658 -26.45 -19.73 -20.31
CA MET A 658 -25.33 -20.68 -20.15
C MET A 658 -23.94 -20.14 -19.75
N LEU A 659 -23.49 -20.54 -18.56
CA LEU A 659 -22.29 -21.38 -18.39
C LEU A 659 -22.18 -21.98 -16.96
N PRO A 660 -22.53 -23.26 -16.74
CA PRO A 660 -22.29 -23.92 -15.45
C PRO A 660 -20.81 -24.30 -15.30
N THR A 661 -20.12 -23.76 -14.28
CA THR A 661 -18.76 -24.18 -13.92
C THR A 661 -18.78 -25.58 -13.32
N GLY A 662 -18.25 -26.58 -14.04
CA GLY A 662 -18.09 -27.95 -13.51
C GLY A 662 -17.13 -28.00 -12.32
N PRO A 663 -17.40 -28.79 -11.27
CA PRO A 663 -16.51 -28.90 -10.13
C PRO A 663 -15.23 -29.67 -10.51
N GLY A 664 -14.11 -28.96 -10.59
CA GLY A 664 -12.77 -29.54 -10.84
C GLY A 664 -11.98 -28.90 -11.98
N GLU A 665 -12.54 -27.94 -12.71
CA GLU A 665 -11.85 -27.29 -13.81
C GLU A 665 -10.77 -26.28 -13.33
N GLY A 666 -9.53 -26.47 -13.76
CA GLY A 666 -8.44 -25.55 -13.46
C GLY A 666 -8.58 -24.22 -14.21
N ARG A 667 -8.15 -23.11 -13.60
CA ARG A 667 -8.27 -21.74 -14.15
C ARG A 667 -7.75 -21.58 -15.59
N ARG A 668 -6.73 -22.35 -15.99
CA ARG A 668 -6.19 -22.37 -17.36
C ARG A 668 -7.20 -22.88 -18.39
N ALA A 669 -8.04 -23.85 -18.02
CA ALA A 669 -9.13 -24.35 -18.86
C ALA A 669 -10.33 -23.37 -18.89
N VAL A 670 -10.61 -22.67 -17.77
CA VAL A 670 -11.57 -21.55 -17.76
C VAL A 670 -11.11 -20.45 -18.74
N LEU A 671 -9.83 -20.06 -18.71
CA LEU A 671 -9.26 -19.11 -19.66
C LEU A 671 -9.39 -19.61 -21.11
N GLN A 672 -9.01 -20.87 -21.38
CA GLN A 672 -9.18 -21.49 -22.70
C GLN A 672 -10.64 -21.44 -23.19
N ARG A 673 -11.62 -21.67 -22.31
CA ARG A 673 -13.04 -21.62 -22.66
C ARG A 673 -13.51 -20.21 -23.00
N VAL A 674 -13.10 -19.18 -22.24
CA VAL A 674 -13.44 -17.78 -22.57
C VAL A 674 -12.86 -17.42 -23.95
N LEU A 675 -11.59 -17.78 -24.19
CA LEU A 675 -10.91 -17.52 -25.46
C LEU A 675 -11.47 -18.33 -26.64
N ALA A 676 -12.26 -19.39 -26.42
CA ALA A 676 -12.92 -20.13 -27.50
C ALA A 676 -13.90 -19.26 -28.31
N ARG A 677 -14.41 -18.15 -27.74
CA ARG A 677 -15.28 -17.17 -28.41
C ARG A 677 -14.51 -16.11 -29.21
N ALA A 678 -13.16 -16.16 -29.21
CA ALA A 678 -12.31 -15.13 -29.79
C ALA A 678 -12.56 -14.81 -31.27
N GLY A 679 -13.14 -15.73 -32.05
CA GLY A 679 -13.46 -15.50 -33.46
C GLY A 679 -14.55 -14.44 -33.70
N GLU A 680 -15.41 -14.18 -32.71
CA GLU A 680 -16.63 -13.36 -32.86
C GLU A 680 -16.56 -12.01 -32.13
N GLU A 681 -15.63 -11.84 -31.19
CA GLU A 681 -15.63 -10.74 -30.22
C GLU A 681 -14.38 -9.84 -30.29
N GLU A 682 -14.52 -8.59 -29.83
CA GLU A 682 -13.40 -7.65 -29.70
C GLU A 682 -12.46 -8.08 -28.57
N LEU A 683 -11.13 -7.90 -28.73
CA LEU A 683 -10.15 -8.31 -27.72
C LEU A 683 -10.35 -7.64 -26.36
N SER A 684 -10.86 -6.40 -26.33
CA SER A 684 -11.19 -5.66 -25.10
C SER A 684 -12.25 -6.40 -24.28
N GLN A 685 -13.38 -6.73 -24.92
CA GLN A 685 -14.51 -7.46 -24.32
C GLN A 685 -14.08 -8.86 -23.86
N LEU A 686 -13.26 -9.55 -24.66
CA LEU A 686 -12.70 -10.85 -24.31
C LEU A 686 -11.76 -10.76 -23.09
N CYS A 687 -11.03 -9.65 -22.94
CA CYS A 687 -10.17 -9.37 -21.78
C CYS A 687 -11.01 -9.16 -20.52
N ASP A 688 -12.05 -8.32 -20.59
CA ASP A 688 -12.97 -8.06 -19.47
C ASP A 688 -13.68 -9.34 -19.01
N GLN A 689 -14.14 -10.19 -19.94
CA GLN A 689 -14.74 -11.49 -19.61
C GLN A 689 -13.75 -12.44 -18.93
N ALA A 690 -12.52 -12.53 -19.45
CA ALA A 690 -11.49 -13.38 -18.88
C ALA A 690 -11.11 -12.92 -17.47
N VAL A 691 -10.96 -11.61 -17.26
CA VAL A 691 -10.71 -10.98 -15.97
C VAL A 691 -11.87 -11.23 -15.00
N TYR A 692 -13.11 -11.04 -15.41
CA TYR A 692 -14.30 -11.28 -14.57
C TYR A 692 -14.41 -12.75 -14.13
N ALA A 693 -14.16 -13.70 -15.02
CA ALA A 693 -14.17 -15.13 -14.70
C ALA A 693 -12.99 -15.58 -13.81
N LEU A 694 -11.87 -14.85 -13.86
CA LEU A 694 -10.60 -15.18 -13.21
C LEU A 694 -10.18 -14.20 -12.11
N LEU A 695 -11.10 -13.39 -11.58
CA LEU A 695 -10.84 -12.52 -10.43
C LEU A 695 -11.18 -13.26 -9.11
N PRO A 696 -10.24 -13.46 -8.18
CA PRO A 696 -10.58 -13.89 -6.81
C PRO A 696 -11.29 -12.77 -6.04
N GLU A 697 -12.13 -13.12 -5.05
CA GLU A 697 -12.87 -12.16 -4.20
C GLU A 697 -11.96 -11.15 -3.45
N ARG A 698 -10.66 -11.43 -3.33
CA ARG A 698 -9.64 -10.52 -2.79
C ARG A 698 -8.34 -10.66 -3.58
N GLN A 699 -8.06 -9.69 -4.44
CA GLN A 699 -6.80 -9.59 -5.17
C GLN A 699 -5.64 -9.25 -4.21
N ARG A 700 -4.79 -10.22 -3.87
CA ARG A 700 -3.64 -10.02 -2.97
C ARG A 700 -2.40 -9.55 -3.72
N GLU A 701 -2.05 -10.32 -4.75
CA GLU A 701 -0.94 -10.10 -5.68
C GLU A 701 -1.42 -9.28 -6.88
N ASP A 702 -0.50 -8.60 -7.54
CA ASP A 702 -0.77 -7.98 -8.84
C ASP A 702 -1.06 -9.06 -9.89
N ALA A 703 -1.80 -8.70 -10.94
CA ALA A 703 -2.06 -9.59 -12.05
C ALA A 703 -2.07 -8.84 -13.38
N VAL A 704 -1.43 -9.43 -14.37
CA VAL A 704 -1.42 -8.97 -15.76
C VAL A 704 -2.10 -10.02 -16.63
N LEU A 705 -2.98 -9.55 -17.52
CA LEU A 705 -3.46 -10.31 -18.67
C LEU A 705 -3.12 -9.51 -19.93
N LEU A 706 -2.38 -10.12 -20.85
CA LEU A 706 -2.13 -9.60 -22.20
C LEU A 706 -2.73 -10.57 -23.21
N LEU A 707 -3.77 -10.12 -23.92
CA LEU A 707 -4.37 -10.82 -25.03
C LEU A 707 -3.80 -10.30 -26.35
N VAL A 708 -3.43 -11.20 -27.24
CA VAL A 708 -2.83 -10.88 -28.54
C VAL A 708 -3.49 -11.70 -29.64
N ARG A 709 -4.09 -11.05 -30.64
CA ARG A 709 -4.59 -11.69 -31.86
C ARG A 709 -3.53 -11.60 -32.95
N THR A 710 -3.17 -12.72 -33.55
CA THR A 710 -2.25 -12.78 -34.69
C THR A 710 -2.89 -12.18 -35.94
N MET A 711 -2.14 -11.33 -36.65
CA MET A 711 -2.52 -10.78 -37.94
C MET A 711 -1.50 -11.24 -38.99
N GLY A 712 -1.99 -11.67 -40.16
CA GLY A 712 -1.11 -11.92 -41.30
C GLY A 712 -0.73 -10.59 -41.95
N LEU A 713 0.53 -10.45 -42.35
CA LEU A 713 0.90 -9.32 -43.21
C LEU A 713 0.31 -9.58 -44.62
N PRO A 714 -0.43 -8.64 -45.23
CA PRO A 714 -1.07 -8.88 -46.51
C PRO A 714 -0.09 -9.27 -47.62
N ASP A 715 -0.49 -10.19 -48.50
CA ASP A 715 0.37 -10.69 -49.59
C ASP A 715 0.75 -9.57 -50.59
N ASP A 716 -0.08 -8.53 -50.73
CA ASP A 716 0.24 -7.34 -51.54
C ASP A 716 1.30 -6.43 -50.89
N LYS A 717 1.72 -6.71 -49.66
CA LYS A 717 2.79 -5.99 -48.92
C LYS A 717 4.10 -6.75 -48.82
N VAL A 718 4.18 -7.96 -49.38
CA VAL A 718 5.39 -8.81 -49.30
C VAL A 718 5.72 -9.39 -50.67
N ALA A 719 6.96 -9.24 -51.10
CA ALA A 719 7.48 -9.90 -52.29
C ALA A 719 8.63 -10.82 -51.92
N VAL A 720 8.64 -12.05 -52.45
CA VAL A 720 9.63 -13.09 -52.11
C VAL A 720 10.12 -13.77 -53.38
N TRP A 721 11.43 -13.84 -53.56
CA TRP A 721 12.06 -14.54 -54.68
C TRP A 721 13.19 -15.45 -54.19
N THR A 722 13.16 -16.72 -54.58
CA THR A 722 14.31 -17.62 -54.44
C THR A 722 15.24 -17.40 -55.61
N LEU A 723 16.51 -17.12 -55.34
CA LEU A 723 17.52 -16.78 -56.34
C LEU A 723 18.47 -17.98 -56.57
N PRO A 724 18.80 -18.34 -57.83
CA PRO A 724 19.87 -19.29 -58.11
C PRO A 724 21.24 -18.76 -57.66
N GLU A 725 22.17 -19.67 -57.39
CA GLU A 725 23.56 -19.41 -56.99
C GLU A 725 24.44 -19.01 -58.20
N ASP A 726 24.00 -18.01 -58.97
CA ASP A 726 24.66 -17.49 -60.16
C ASP A 726 24.94 -15.99 -59.98
N PRO A 727 26.20 -15.51 -60.03
CA PRO A 727 26.51 -14.08 -59.99
C PRO A 727 25.76 -13.19 -60.99
N ALA A 728 25.29 -13.73 -62.12
CA ALA A 728 24.46 -13.01 -63.07
C ALA A 728 23.07 -12.62 -62.51
N VAL A 729 22.57 -13.35 -61.50
CA VAL A 729 21.24 -13.12 -60.89
C VAL A 729 21.12 -11.76 -60.22
N VAL A 730 22.23 -11.10 -59.84
CA VAL A 730 22.19 -9.79 -59.18
C VAL A 730 21.43 -8.77 -60.02
N ARG A 731 21.60 -8.76 -61.36
CA ARG A 731 20.84 -7.88 -62.27
C ARG A 731 19.35 -8.23 -62.30
N THR A 732 19.01 -9.52 -62.17
CA THR A 732 17.61 -9.97 -62.12
C THR A 732 16.96 -9.59 -60.81
N ALA A 733 17.66 -9.74 -59.69
CA ALA A 733 17.19 -9.37 -58.35
C ALA A 733 16.88 -7.87 -58.25
N ARG A 734 17.75 -7.02 -58.81
CA ARG A 734 17.51 -5.59 -58.98
C ARG A 734 16.21 -5.27 -59.72
N ARG A 735 16.07 -5.78 -60.96
CA ARG A 735 14.88 -5.56 -61.79
C ARG A 735 13.58 -6.06 -61.15
N LEU A 736 13.65 -7.10 -60.32
CA LEU A 736 12.52 -7.58 -59.53
C LEU A 736 12.16 -6.60 -58.41
N ALA A 737 13.15 -6.02 -57.73
CA ALA A 737 12.95 -4.96 -56.74
C ALA A 737 12.40 -3.67 -57.36
N GLU A 738 13.01 -3.16 -58.43
CA GLU A 738 12.54 -1.98 -59.20
C GLU A 738 11.04 -2.12 -59.57
N HIS A 739 10.66 -3.26 -60.16
CA HIS A 739 9.28 -3.53 -60.55
C HIS A 739 8.31 -3.58 -59.36
N GLN A 740 8.77 -4.14 -58.23
CA GLN A 740 7.96 -4.23 -57.01
C GLN A 740 7.77 -2.87 -56.32
N LEU A 741 8.78 -1.99 -56.37
CA LEU A 741 8.67 -0.64 -55.86
C LEU A 741 7.67 0.19 -56.68
N ALA A 742 7.72 0.10 -58.00
CA ALA A 742 6.72 0.72 -58.87
C ALA A 742 5.30 0.17 -58.60
N ALA A 743 5.16 -1.15 -58.38
CA ALA A 743 3.88 -1.75 -57.99
C ALA A 743 3.37 -1.29 -56.60
N TRP A 744 4.25 -0.72 -55.76
CA TRP A 744 3.91 -0.16 -54.45
C TRP A 744 3.84 1.37 -54.41
N GLY A 745 4.14 2.07 -55.51
CA GLY A 745 4.25 3.54 -55.53
C GLY A 745 5.42 4.08 -54.70
N LEU A 746 6.55 3.35 -54.70
CA LEU A 746 7.77 3.65 -53.94
C LEU A 746 8.98 3.93 -54.85
N GLU A 747 8.75 4.48 -56.04
CA GLU A 747 9.78 4.79 -57.04
C GLU A 747 10.88 5.74 -56.50
N GLU A 748 10.55 6.62 -55.55
CA GLU A 748 11.53 7.51 -54.89
C GLU A 748 12.65 6.75 -54.16
N LEU A 749 12.39 5.51 -53.73
CA LEU A 749 13.38 4.67 -53.05
C LEU A 749 14.26 3.86 -54.02
N GLU A 750 13.87 3.75 -55.30
CA GLU A 750 14.46 2.84 -56.30
C GLU A 750 15.99 2.81 -56.27
N PHE A 751 16.66 3.96 -56.47
CA PHE A 751 18.12 4.06 -56.48
C PHE A 751 18.79 3.52 -55.21
N SER A 752 18.19 3.79 -54.05
CA SER A 752 18.75 3.41 -52.75
C SER A 752 18.51 1.92 -52.44
N THR A 753 17.33 1.40 -52.79
CA THR A 753 17.02 -0.02 -52.69
C THR A 753 17.85 -0.84 -53.69
N ASP A 754 18.11 -0.31 -54.89
CA ASP A 754 18.90 -0.99 -55.93
C ASP A 754 20.32 -1.32 -55.46
N LEU A 755 20.97 -0.36 -54.80
CA LEU A 755 22.28 -0.52 -54.18
C LEU A 755 22.24 -1.50 -53.01
N ILE A 756 21.23 -1.42 -52.14
CA ILE A 756 21.05 -2.34 -51.01
C ILE A 756 20.85 -3.78 -51.51
N VAL A 757 19.94 -4.01 -52.46
CA VAL A 757 19.68 -5.32 -53.07
C VAL A 757 20.94 -5.85 -53.75
N SER A 758 21.65 -5.02 -54.51
CA SER A 758 22.91 -5.40 -55.16
C SER A 758 23.95 -5.91 -54.17
N GLU A 759 24.21 -5.16 -53.10
CA GLU A 759 25.22 -5.52 -52.10
C GLU A 759 24.80 -6.72 -51.26
N LEU A 760 23.53 -6.80 -50.82
CA LEU A 760 23.04 -7.94 -50.05
C LEU A 760 23.05 -9.24 -50.86
N VAL A 761 22.53 -9.22 -52.09
CA VAL A 761 22.49 -10.41 -52.97
C VAL A 761 23.91 -10.81 -53.40
N THR A 762 24.79 -9.85 -53.71
CA THR A 762 26.20 -10.15 -54.04
C THR A 762 26.93 -10.80 -52.86
N ASN A 763 26.69 -10.34 -51.63
CA ASN A 763 27.28 -10.96 -50.44
C ASN A 763 26.73 -12.37 -50.20
N ALA A 764 25.43 -12.61 -50.40
CA ALA A 764 24.84 -13.94 -50.27
C ALA A 764 25.39 -14.93 -51.31
N ILE A 765 25.61 -14.51 -52.55
CA ILE A 765 26.20 -15.36 -53.61
C ILE A 765 27.70 -15.63 -53.35
N ARG A 766 28.44 -14.65 -52.84
CA ARG A 766 29.90 -14.79 -52.62
C ARG A 766 30.26 -15.53 -51.32
N TYR A 767 29.42 -15.43 -50.29
CA TYR A 767 29.78 -15.84 -48.92
C TYR A 767 28.67 -16.63 -48.19
N GLY A 768 27.50 -16.80 -48.81
CA GLY A 768 26.37 -17.56 -48.28
C GLY A 768 26.32 -19.01 -48.77
N LYS A 769 25.17 -19.65 -48.59
CA LYS A 769 24.86 -20.99 -49.15
C LYS A 769 23.41 -21.04 -49.64
N SER A 770 23.14 -21.77 -50.72
CA SER A 770 21.77 -22.00 -51.18
C SER A 770 20.86 -22.70 -50.15
N PRO A 771 19.52 -22.51 -50.23
CA PRO A 771 18.83 -21.56 -51.11
C PRO A 771 19.02 -20.09 -50.67
N ILE A 772 19.35 -19.23 -51.63
CA ILE A 772 19.36 -17.77 -51.44
C ILE A 772 17.94 -17.26 -51.68
N ARG A 773 17.44 -16.39 -50.81
CA ARG A 773 16.11 -15.79 -50.93
C ARG A 773 16.16 -14.29 -50.66
N LEU A 774 15.71 -13.50 -51.63
CA LEU A 774 15.44 -12.07 -51.50
C LEU A 774 13.98 -11.88 -51.07
N ARG A 775 13.75 -10.96 -50.14
CA ARG A 775 12.41 -10.54 -49.71
C ARG A 775 12.36 -9.02 -49.58
N LEU A 776 11.29 -8.41 -50.10
CA LEU A 776 10.92 -7.03 -49.80
C LEU A 776 9.63 -7.01 -48.99
N ILE A 777 9.52 -6.08 -48.05
CA ILE A 777 8.39 -5.95 -47.12
C ILE A 777 8.02 -4.46 -47.04
N ASN A 778 6.76 -4.12 -47.25
CA ASN A 778 6.21 -2.76 -47.20
C ASN A 778 5.29 -2.63 -45.97
N ASP A 779 5.83 -2.10 -44.87
CA ASP A 779 5.10 -1.88 -43.61
C ASP A 779 5.35 -0.43 -43.11
N ARG A 780 5.82 -0.21 -41.88
CA ARG A 780 6.23 1.12 -41.35
C ARG A 780 7.45 1.71 -42.04
N GLY A 781 8.07 0.92 -42.91
CA GLY A 781 9.18 1.27 -43.78
C GLY A 781 9.36 0.17 -44.80
N LEU A 782 10.20 0.41 -45.80
CA LEU A 782 10.59 -0.61 -46.78
C LEU A 782 11.72 -1.43 -46.18
N ILE A 783 11.54 -2.74 -46.06
CA ILE A 783 12.56 -3.65 -45.52
C ILE A 783 12.99 -4.61 -46.62
N CYS A 784 14.29 -4.60 -46.92
CA CYS A 784 14.94 -5.54 -47.83
C CYS A 784 15.70 -6.58 -47.03
N GLU A 785 15.44 -7.86 -47.29
CA GLU A 785 16.08 -8.99 -46.61
C GLU A 785 16.68 -9.96 -47.63
N VAL A 786 17.89 -10.45 -47.34
CA VAL A 786 18.47 -11.59 -48.06
C VAL A 786 18.85 -12.65 -47.05
N SER A 787 18.27 -13.84 -47.20
CA SER A 787 18.56 -15.01 -46.37
C SER A 787 19.29 -16.10 -47.14
N ASP A 788 20.22 -16.77 -46.47
CA ASP A 788 21.02 -17.87 -47.00
C ASP A 788 21.34 -18.90 -45.89
N SER A 789 21.70 -20.13 -46.28
CA SER A 789 21.90 -21.27 -45.37
C SER A 789 23.30 -21.32 -44.72
N SER A 790 24.01 -20.20 -44.60
CA SER A 790 25.30 -20.13 -43.92
C SER A 790 25.21 -19.51 -42.54
N ASP A 791 25.98 -20.05 -41.60
CA ASP A 791 26.06 -19.57 -40.21
C ASP A 791 27.23 -18.57 -40.03
N SER A 792 27.72 -17.98 -41.13
CA SER A 792 28.92 -17.12 -41.12
C SER A 792 28.61 -15.65 -40.83
N THR A 793 29.21 -15.12 -39.76
CA THR A 793 29.01 -13.74 -39.30
C THR A 793 29.50 -12.71 -40.33
N PRO A 794 28.65 -11.76 -40.79
CA PRO A 794 29.09 -10.66 -41.65
C PRO A 794 29.95 -9.66 -40.87
N HIS A 795 31.15 -9.37 -41.36
CA HIS A 795 32.05 -8.38 -40.74
C HIS A 795 32.13 -7.11 -41.58
N LEU A 796 31.82 -5.95 -40.98
CA LEU A 796 31.95 -4.64 -41.61
C LEU A 796 33.43 -4.29 -41.79
N ARG A 797 33.90 -4.24 -43.04
CA ARG A 797 35.30 -3.92 -43.38
C ARG A 797 35.41 -2.45 -43.80
N ARG A 798 36.38 -1.72 -43.23
CA ARG A 798 36.80 -0.41 -43.75
C ARG A 798 37.73 -0.62 -44.95
N ALA A 799 37.13 -0.87 -46.11
CA ALA A 799 37.84 -0.95 -47.38
C ALA A 799 38.56 0.38 -47.69
N LYS A 800 39.83 0.31 -48.13
CA LYS A 800 40.59 1.46 -48.60
C LYS A 800 40.06 1.93 -49.96
N SER A 801 40.43 3.15 -50.38
CA SER A 801 40.02 3.72 -51.67
C SER A 801 40.40 2.85 -52.88
N THR A 802 41.44 2.02 -52.74
CA THR A 802 41.95 1.07 -53.74
C THR A 802 41.33 -0.33 -53.69
N ASP A 803 40.54 -0.67 -52.67
CA ASP A 803 40.04 -2.05 -52.50
C ASP A 803 38.77 -2.27 -53.34
N GLU A 804 38.80 -3.28 -54.21
CA GLU A 804 37.69 -3.67 -55.11
C GLU A 804 36.51 -4.37 -54.40
N GLY A 805 36.55 -4.53 -53.07
CA GLY A 805 35.53 -5.24 -52.30
C GLY A 805 35.49 -4.85 -50.84
N GLY A 806 34.46 -5.35 -50.13
CA GLY A 806 34.26 -5.10 -48.69
C GLY A 806 33.51 -3.81 -48.34
N ARG A 807 32.99 -3.06 -49.32
CA ARG A 807 32.22 -1.82 -49.11
C ARG A 807 30.72 -2.03 -48.85
N GLY A 808 30.15 -3.18 -49.17
CA GLY A 808 28.69 -3.40 -49.17
C GLY A 808 27.97 -3.05 -47.87
N LEU A 809 28.42 -3.58 -46.73
CA LEU A 809 27.82 -3.26 -45.43
C LEU A 809 28.02 -1.78 -45.02
N PHE A 810 29.07 -1.12 -45.51
CA PHE A 810 29.25 0.32 -45.32
C PHE A 810 28.27 1.14 -46.18
N ILE A 811 28.03 0.74 -47.43
CA ILE A 811 27.03 1.36 -48.32
C ILE A 811 25.62 1.19 -47.72
N ILE A 812 25.26 -0.03 -47.30
CA ILE A 812 23.99 -0.30 -46.61
C ILE A 812 23.86 0.58 -45.35
N GLY A 813 24.91 0.71 -44.55
CA GLY A 813 24.96 1.59 -43.38
C GLY A 813 24.95 3.11 -43.66
N GLN A 814 24.92 3.54 -44.93
CA GLN A 814 24.66 4.93 -45.32
C GLN A 814 23.27 5.13 -45.96
N LEU A 815 22.67 4.08 -46.51
CA LEU A 815 21.39 4.12 -47.24
C LEU A 815 20.19 3.62 -46.42
N ALA A 816 20.43 2.82 -45.38
CA ALA A 816 19.41 2.25 -44.50
C ALA A 816 19.35 3.00 -43.16
N GLN A 817 18.13 3.27 -42.69
CA GLN A 817 17.87 3.85 -41.36
C GLN A 817 18.28 2.87 -40.25
N ARG A 818 18.06 1.57 -40.49
CA ARG A 818 18.50 0.46 -39.63
C ARG A 818 18.89 -0.72 -40.50
N TRP A 819 19.88 -1.49 -40.10
CA TRP A 819 20.23 -2.76 -40.73
C TRP A 819 20.79 -3.72 -39.69
N GLY A 820 20.77 -5.02 -39.99
CA GLY A 820 21.22 -6.04 -39.04
C GLY A 820 21.40 -7.41 -39.68
N THR A 821 21.80 -8.37 -38.85
CA THR A 821 21.85 -9.79 -39.22
C THR A 821 21.08 -10.58 -38.17
N ARG A 822 20.14 -11.42 -38.61
CA ARG A 822 19.45 -12.40 -37.78
C ARG A 822 20.03 -13.77 -38.07
N PHE A 823 20.36 -14.52 -37.03
CA PHE A 823 20.73 -15.93 -37.16
C PHE A 823 19.53 -16.80 -36.83
N ALA A 824 19.35 -17.88 -37.58
CA ALA A 824 18.44 -18.96 -37.26
C ALA A 824 19.28 -20.24 -37.02
N ARG A 825 18.66 -21.33 -36.57
CA ARG A 825 19.38 -22.60 -36.35
C ARG A 825 20.03 -23.19 -37.62
N HIS A 826 19.61 -22.74 -38.80
CA HIS A 826 20.12 -23.18 -40.09
C HIS A 826 20.15 -21.97 -41.04
N GLY A 827 21.23 -21.20 -41.00
CA GLY A 827 21.42 -20.02 -41.85
C GLY A 827 21.13 -18.66 -41.20
N LYS A 828 21.31 -17.61 -41.99
CA LYS A 828 21.23 -16.21 -41.58
C LYS A 828 20.35 -15.39 -42.51
N THR A 829 19.87 -14.25 -42.03
CA THR A 829 19.20 -13.22 -42.82
C THR A 829 19.85 -11.87 -42.55
N ILE A 830 20.40 -11.23 -43.58
CA ILE A 830 20.86 -9.84 -43.50
C ILE A 830 19.71 -8.96 -43.99
N TRP A 831 19.36 -7.94 -43.22
CA TRP A 831 18.23 -7.05 -43.51
C TRP A 831 18.62 -5.58 -43.42
N ALA A 832 17.94 -4.75 -44.20
CA ALA A 832 18.09 -3.29 -44.23
C ALA A 832 16.71 -2.64 -44.35
N GLN A 833 16.45 -1.63 -43.51
CA GLN A 833 15.21 -0.88 -43.44
C GLN A 833 15.42 0.56 -43.91
N GLN A 834 14.51 1.03 -44.75
CA GLN A 834 14.45 2.38 -45.30
C GLN A 834 13.14 3.06 -44.84
N GLU A 835 13.21 4.36 -44.59
CA GLU A 835 12.03 5.17 -44.25
C GLU A 835 11.19 5.37 -45.52
N VAL A 836 9.90 5.05 -45.48
CA VAL A 836 8.98 5.34 -46.59
C VAL A 836 8.55 6.81 -46.51
N PRO A 837 8.69 7.61 -47.58
CA PRO A 837 8.17 8.97 -47.61
C PRO A 837 6.67 9.00 -47.36
N THR A 838 6.24 9.60 -46.25
CA THR A 838 4.81 9.79 -45.96
C THR A 838 4.29 11.03 -46.70
N ALA A 839 3.12 10.91 -47.33
CA ALA A 839 2.51 12.01 -48.10
C ALA A 839 2.30 13.30 -47.26
N ASP A 840 2.09 13.17 -45.94
CA ASP A 840 2.00 14.27 -44.97
C ASP A 840 3.24 15.20 -44.93
N ARG A 841 4.39 14.75 -45.43
CA ARG A 841 5.62 15.56 -45.47
C ARG A 841 5.62 16.58 -46.62
N VAL A 842 4.97 16.26 -47.73
CA VAL A 842 4.83 17.16 -48.89
C VAL A 842 3.89 18.33 -48.55
N ASP A 843 2.77 18.04 -47.89
CA ASP A 843 1.77 19.05 -47.49
C ASP A 843 2.29 20.04 -46.42
N ARG A 844 3.34 19.66 -45.67
CA ARG A 844 4.09 20.57 -44.79
C ARG A 844 5.15 21.39 -45.52
N ALA A 845 5.77 20.84 -46.56
CA ALA A 845 6.74 21.56 -47.38
C ALA A 845 6.05 22.63 -48.26
N ASP A 846 4.92 22.31 -48.88
CA ASP A 846 4.16 23.26 -49.72
C ASP A 846 3.44 24.36 -48.91
N ARG A 847 3.22 24.15 -47.60
CA ARG A 847 2.81 25.22 -46.67
C ARG A 847 3.98 26.06 -46.16
N ALA A 848 5.21 25.57 -46.26
CA ALA A 848 6.43 26.30 -45.94
C ALA A 848 7.00 26.95 -47.21
N GLY A 849 6.27 27.97 -47.71
CA GLY A 849 6.79 28.85 -48.77
C GLY A 849 8.13 29.49 -48.36
N PRO A 850 8.93 29.98 -49.32
CA PRO A 850 10.35 30.33 -49.09
C PRO A 850 10.61 31.50 -48.12
N ASP A 851 9.57 32.18 -47.63
CA ASP A 851 9.65 33.20 -46.57
C ASP A 851 8.74 32.80 -45.40
N GLY A 852 9.35 32.29 -44.32
CA GLY A 852 8.66 31.75 -43.15
C GLY A 852 9.37 32.06 -41.83
N LEU A 853 9.67 33.34 -41.57
CA LEU A 853 10.08 33.79 -40.24
C LEU A 853 8.92 33.58 -39.25
N PRO A 854 9.17 33.08 -38.01
CA PRO A 854 8.10 32.87 -37.04
C PRO A 854 7.54 34.21 -36.54
N GLU A 855 6.25 34.47 -36.79
CA GLU A 855 5.56 35.60 -36.19
C GLU A 855 5.45 35.41 -34.66
N VAL A 856 6.00 36.38 -33.92
CA VAL A 856 5.78 36.50 -32.47
C VAL A 856 4.45 37.22 -32.26
N GLY A 857 3.41 36.47 -31.89
CA GLY A 857 2.12 37.04 -31.52
C GLY A 857 2.22 37.96 -30.29
N PRO A 858 1.41 39.04 -30.21
CA PRO A 858 1.48 39.98 -29.09
C PRO A 858 0.96 39.33 -27.81
N GLY A 859 1.69 39.52 -26.70
CA GLY A 859 1.25 39.09 -25.39
C GLY A 859 0.06 39.92 -24.90
N ASP A 860 -1.04 39.26 -24.55
CA ASP A 860 -2.19 39.88 -23.90
C ASP A 860 -2.04 39.82 -22.37
N GLY A 861 -2.35 40.93 -21.70
CA GLY A 861 -2.08 41.12 -20.27
C GLY A 861 -3.28 40.78 -19.41
N GLY A 862 -3.24 39.65 -18.70
CA GLY A 862 -4.24 39.29 -17.69
C GLY A 862 -4.01 40.02 -16.36
N GLU A 863 -5.04 40.70 -15.86
CA GLU A 863 -5.01 41.50 -14.63
C GLU A 863 -4.87 40.67 -13.33
N LEU A 864 -4.22 41.27 -12.33
CA LEU A 864 -4.26 40.82 -10.93
C LEU A 864 -5.56 41.31 -10.26
N PRO A 865 -6.37 40.46 -9.61
CA PRO A 865 -7.33 40.90 -8.62
C PRO A 865 -6.63 41.28 -7.30
N ARG A 866 -7.25 42.18 -6.54
CA ARG A 866 -6.78 42.70 -5.24
C ARG A 866 -6.98 41.71 -4.10
#